data_AF-A0A094H6R0-F1
#
_entry.id   AF-A0A094H6R0-F1
#
_cell.length_a   1.000
_cell.length_b   1.000
_cell.length_c   1.000
_cell.angle_alpha   90.00
_cell.angle_beta   90.00
_cell.angle_gamma   90.00
#
_symmetry.space_group_name_H-M   'P 1'
#
loop_
_entity.id
_entity.type
_entity.pdbx_description
1 polymer ?
#
loop_
_entity_poly.entity_id
_entity_poly.type
_entity_poly.pdbx_seq_one_letter_code
_entity_poly.pdbx_strand_id
1 'polypeptide(L)'
;MSRLSPALKAAINAPFARSGPLPAPENIAAIYSDIQREATSNSLGVLPWLALTTAATMTVNSPASLTLLHNLASPNHASSVQNAAFMREVGLKTISFNGIPRALNQLVHLHATIPSETAAQLPTTPTRTLTPESLELVQARAKGLWNSIYDPHSRKLVAKLKAAHPDLPVHILSNHYGSLLSDFPGVHKPAVGRVLTSLVAIACLRAQTGVGPQVVSHVYGLRKGISEGGEEVGEGEKWLGGDEGNLWALGAVDRIVEAIAGEGGSFASQRHSNCIDSTSGLGRKPMGNSSSSSVRHFTTSARRLSSRHNRNPPQQQSSEESLSFLTPRQRATFPLSPLMAPIVTPWTALREPKLPAPLNPTPFQKRLLRNPYALALSKPVRSCALTRTWLPRSFLQPFELLPRPDTDELWYLPRDLSARVPRDERDETETNKHTHPGRRNYVLANRELLRAVNTKRSGLTGAWARFTNPTVGAGAKLRWRSDMDEFVCKMMRKKVEGELVALMKWNKGQIAHAKTWDAVVKKKQMGALLWLGPYTEGTDTPEPWVEGEATENLPQAPSASSPITDKKGPGPLATISYPPYWEKKLPLHNLVMLLGQEGVDSLRAQFPNIMCHEFVVVKDKQETVSARQWLWKLQGFLVKPEVE
;
A
#
# COMPACT_ATOMS: atom_id res chain seq x y z
N MET A 1 18.42 -39.59 -16.97
CA MET A 1 17.80 -38.31 -16.60
C MET A 1 18.12 -37.28 -17.68
N SER A 2 17.12 -36.78 -18.39
CA SER A 2 17.31 -35.73 -19.41
C SER A 2 17.90 -34.49 -18.75
N ARG A 3 19.11 -34.08 -19.15
CA ARG A 3 19.72 -32.86 -18.63
C ARG A 3 18.91 -31.67 -19.15
N LEU A 4 18.24 -30.95 -18.24
CA LEU A 4 17.60 -29.68 -18.57
C LEU A 4 18.64 -28.76 -19.22
N SER A 5 18.24 -28.04 -20.27
CA SER A 5 19.13 -27.09 -20.93
C SER A 5 19.58 -26.00 -19.95
N PRO A 6 20.77 -25.40 -20.13
CA PRO A 6 21.24 -24.30 -19.29
C PRO A 6 20.22 -23.14 -19.22
N ALA A 7 19.60 -22.80 -20.35
CA ALA A 7 18.57 -21.76 -20.42
C ALA A 7 17.34 -22.08 -19.56
N LEU A 8 16.86 -23.33 -19.60
CA LEU A 8 15.72 -23.75 -18.77
C LEU A 8 16.07 -23.74 -17.28
N LYS A 9 17.29 -24.17 -16.91
CA LYS A 9 17.77 -24.07 -15.52
C LYS A 9 17.86 -22.62 -15.05
N ALA A 10 18.33 -21.72 -15.91
CA ALA A 10 18.40 -20.29 -15.60
C ALA A 10 17.01 -19.68 -15.43
N ALA A 11 16.05 -20.03 -16.29
CA ALA A 11 14.67 -19.54 -16.20
C ALA A 11 13.97 -20.03 -14.92
N ILE A 12 14.13 -21.31 -14.55
CA ILE A 12 13.58 -21.86 -13.31
C ILE A 12 14.15 -21.14 -12.08
N ASN A 13 15.45 -20.82 -12.11
CA ASN A 13 16.16 -20.16 -11.00
C ASN A 13 16.26 -18.64 -11.14
N ALA A 14 15.41 -18.03 -11.97
CA ALA A 14 15.44 -16.59 -12.17
C ALA A 14 15.17 -15.86 -10.83
N PRO A 15 15.88 -14.75 -10.52
CA PRO A 15 15.76 -14.08 -9.22
C PRO A 15 14.33 -13.68 -8.83
N PHE A 16 13.51 -13.26 -9.80
CA PHE A 16 12.11 -12.90 -9.57
C PHE A 16 11.21 -14.10 -9.26
N ALA A 17 11.60 -15.31 -9.71
CA ALA A 17 10.84 -16.53 -9.49
C ALA A 17 11.00 -17.06 -8.06
N ARG A 18 12.05 -16.61 -7.33
CA ARG A 18 12.35 -17.00 -5.94
C ARG A 18 12.22 -18.52 -5.76
N SER A 19 12.93 -19.26 -6.61
CA SER A 19 12.76 -20.71 -6.76
C SER A 19 13.13 -21.54 -5.53
N GLY A 20 14.01 -21.00 -4.67
CA GLY A 20 14.50 -21.66 -3.47
C GLY A 20 13.72 -21.33 -2.20
N PRO A 21 13.89 -22.13 -1.14
CA PRO A 21 13.47 -21.76 0.20
C PRO A 21 14.16 -20.49 0.70
N LEU A 22 13.49 -19.75 1.59
CA LEU A 22 14.06 -18.56 2.23
C LEU A 22 15.09 -18.98 3.30
N PRO A 23 16.20 -18.24 3.44
CA PRO A 23 17.18 -18.50 4.49
C PRO A 23 16.63 -18.12 5.87
N ALA A 24 17.24 -18.68 6.92
CA ALA A 24 16.95 -18.26 8.28
C ALA A 24 17.59 -16.88 8.55
N PRO A 25 16.81 -15.85 8.94
CA PRO A 25 17.38 -14.56 9.29
C PRO A 25 17.99 -14.63 10.69
N GLU A 26 19.03 -13.82 10.95
CA GLU A 26 19.83 -13.88 12.19
C GLU A 26 18.99 -13.68 13.47
N ASN A 27 17.95 -12.85 13.39
CA ASN A 27 17.09 -12.53 14.52
C ASN A 27 15.92 -13.51 14.74
N ILE A 28 15.76 -14.55 13.92
CA ILE A 28 14.57 -15.42 14.00
C ILE A 28 14.45 -16.17 15.32
N ALA A 29 15.58 -16.61 15.88
CA ALA A 29 15.60 -17.33 17.15
C ALA A 29 15.13 -16.43 18.31
N ALA A 30 15.49 -15.14 18.27
CA ALA A 30 15.02 -14.16 19.24
C ALA A 30 13.51 -13.95 19.13
N ILE A 31 12.98 -13.85 17.91
CA ILE A 31 11.52 -13.72 17.69
C ILE A 31 10.76 -14.93 18.23
N TYR A 32 11.24 -16.14 17.98
CA TYR A 32 10.61 -17.35 18.53
C TYR A 32 10.68 -17.38 20.06
N SER A 33 11.81 -16.96 20.65
CA SER A 33 11.95 -16.85 22.10
C SER A 33 10.97 -15.82 22.67
N ASP A 34 10.77 -14.68 21.99
CA ASP A 34 9.81 -13.66 22.41
C ASP A 34 8.38 -14.22 22.39
N ILE A 35 7.99 -14.90 21.32
CA ILE A 35 6.69 -15.57 21.18
C ILE A 35 6.49 -16.62 22.29
N GLN A 36 7.52 -17.43 22.57
CA GLN A 36 7.50 -18.40 23.66
C GLN A 36 7.30 -17.72 25.02
N ARG A 37 8.05 -16.64 25.32
CA ARG A 37 7.92 -15.93 26.60
C ARG A 37 6.54 -15.30 26.77
N GLU A 38 6.00 -14.69 25.72
CA GLU A 38 4.65 -14.13 25.72
C GLU A 38 3.59 -15.20 25.96
N ALA A 39 3.69 -16.35 25.27
CA ALA A 39 2.78 -17.48 25.47
C ALA A 39 2.82 -17.99 26.92
N THR A 40 4.02 -18.19 27.46
CA THR A 40 4.23 -18.62 28.86
C THR A 40 3.69 -17.59 29.85
N SER A 41 3.88 -16.28 29.59
CA SER A 41 3.38 -15.21 30.47
C SER A 41 1.85 -15.14 30.53
N ASN A 42 1.17 -15.68 29.52
CA ASN A 42 -0.28 -15.83 29.47
C ASN A 42 -0.72 -17.25 29.82
N SER A 43 0.13 -18.04 30.49
CA SER A 43 -0.14 -19.41 30.95
C SER A 43 -0.55 -20.39 29.85
N LEU A 44 -0.05 -20.21 28.63
CA LEU A 44 -0.17 -21.23 27.58
C LEU A 44 0.92 -22.29 27.73
N GLY A 45 0.56 -23.53 27.39
CA GLY A 45 1.52 -24.63 27.29
C GLY A 45 2.49 -24.46 26.11
N VAL A 46 3.32 -25.48 25.87
CA VAL A 46 4.29 -25.46 24.77
C VAL A 46 3.63 -25.58 23.39
N LEU A 47 2.61 -26.44 23.27
CA LEU A 47 2.03 -26.81 21.98
C LEU A 47 1.35 -25.65 21.22
N PRO A 48 0.63 -24.71 21.86
CA PRO A 48 -0.02 -23.61 21.15
C PRO A 48 0.95 -22.72 20.37
N TRP A 49 1.97 -22.18 21.04
CA TRP A 49 2.93 -21.30 20.38
C TRP A 49 3.81 -22.08 19.40
N LEU A 50 4.13 -23.35 19.69
CA LEU A 50 4.87 -24.21 18.78
C LEU A 50 4.07 -24.50 17.50
N ALA A 51 2.76 -24.78 17.59
CA ALA A 51 1.90 -25.01 16.43
C ALA A 51 1.77 -23.76 15.55
N LEU A 52 1.49 -22.61 16.18
CA LEU A 52 1.39 -21.31 15.51
C LEU A 52 2.69 -20.97 14.76
N THR A 53 3.82 -21.06 15.45
CA THR A 53 5.14 -20.67 14.93
C THR A 53 5.61 -21.63 13.85
N THR A 54 5.41 -22.95 14.03
CA THR A 54 5.70 -23.96 13.01
C THR A 54 4.92 -23.69 11.73
N ALA A 55 3.60 -23.51 11.84
CA ALA A 55 2.74 -23.29 10.69
C ALA A 55 3.07 -21.99 9.94
N ALA A 56 3.37 -20.91 10.65
CA ALA A 56 3.81 -19.64 10.04
C ALA A 56 5.14 -19.81 9.27
N THR A 57 6.14 -20.39 9.93
CA THR A 57 7.49 -20.62 9.37
C THR A 57 7.45 -21.48 8.12
N MET A 58 6.67 -22.57 8.16
CA MET A 58 6.50 -23.46 7.03
C MET A 58 5.81 -22.77 5.86
N THR A 59 4.83 -21.90 6.15
CA THR A 59 4.09 -21.16 5.12
C THR A 59 4.97 -20.16 4.38
N VAL A 60 5.90 -19.48 5.07
CA VAL A 60 6.88 -18.61 4.40
C VAL A 60 8.04 -19.38 3.76
N ASN A 61 8.07 -20.70 3.87
CA ASN A 61 9.04 -21.60 3.24
C ASN A 61 10.49 -21.33 3.68
N SER A 62 10.76 -21.29 5.00
CA SER A 62 12.12 -21.19 5.58
C SER A 62 12.51 -22.43 6.41
N PRO A 63 13.08 -23.47 5.77
CA PRO A 63 13.41 -24.72 6.43
C PRO A 63 14.45 -24.59 7.55
N ALA A 64 15.49 -23.78 7.34
CA ALA A 64 16.55 -23.59 8.34
C ALA A 64 16.01 -22.91 9.62
N SER A 65 15.03 -22.00 9.48
CA SER A 65 14.35 -21.41 10.64
C SER A 65 13.57 -22.45 11.44
N LEU A 66 13.07 -23.51 10.79
CA LEU A 66 12.33 -24.57 11.46
C LEU A 66 13.22 -25.40 12.38
N THR A 67 14.48 -25.64 12.01
CA THR A 67 15.48 -26.29 12.87
C THR A 67 15.76 -25.46 14.13
N LEU A 68 15.90 -24.14 13.98
CA LEU A 68 16.09 -23.23 15.12
C LEU A 68 14.89 -23.25 16.08
N LEU A 69 13.67 -23.34 15.53
CA LEU A 69 12.44 -23.47 16.32
C LEU A 69 12.40 -24.78 17.11
N HIS A 70 12.73 -25.90 16.47
CA HIS A 70 12.77 -27.22 17.15
C HIS A 70 13.77 -27.20 18.30
N ASN A 71 15.00 -26.71 18.06
CA ASN A 71 16.02 -26.60 19.09
C ASN A 71 15.57 -25.74 20.29
N LEU A 72 14.87 -24.63 20.04
CA LEU A 72 14.34 -23.77 21.11
C LEU A 72 13.24 -24.47 21.92
N ALA A 73 12.35 -25.19 21.24
CA ALA A 73 11.20 -25.85 21.88
C ALA A 73 11.60 -27.14 22.63
N SER A 74 12.76 -27.72 22.30
CA SER A 74 13.16 -29.06 22.73
C SER A 74 14.47 -29.07 23.54
N PRO A 75 14.45 -28.59 24.80
CA PRO A 75 15.65 -28.50 25.63
C PRO A 75 16.19 -29.86 26.11
N ASN A 76 15.43 -30.95 25.97
CA ASN A 76 15.83 -32.30 26.39
C ASN A 76 15.36 -33.38 25.40
N HIS A 77 15.90 -34.60 25.52
CA HIS A 77 15.62 -35.69 24.57
C HIS A 77 14.14 -36.05 24.45
N ALA A 78 13.42 -36.13 25.59
CA ALA A 78 11.99 -36.46 25.59
C ALA A 78 11.15 -35.40 24.84
N SER A 79 11.39 -34.11 25.10
CA SER A 79 10.76 -33.01 24.37
C SER A 79 11.23 -32.91 22.92
N SER A 80 12.45 -33.37 22.60
CA SER A 80 12.95 -33.45 21.21
C SER A 80 12.10 -34.38 20.36
N VAL A 81 11.87 -35.62 20.83
CA VAL A 81 11.05 -36.62 20.10
C VAL A 81 9.60 -36.16 20.01
N GLN A 82 9.02 -35.72 21.14
CA GLN A 82 7.63 -35.27 21.17
C GLN A 82 7.39 -34.09 20.22
N ASN A 83 8.19 -33.03 20.32
CA ASN A 83 7.99 -31.82 19.52
C ASN A 83 8.34 -32.05 18.06
N ALA A 84 9.32 -32.90 17.73
CA ALA A 84 9.58 -33.28 16.34
C ALA A 84 8.39 -34.02 15.72
N ALA A 85 7.78 -34.97 16.44
CA ALA A 85 6.56 -35.64 15.98
C ALA A 85 5.39 -34.66 15.81
N PHE A 86 5.24 -33.73 16.76
CA PHE A 86 4.23 -32.67 16.74
C PHE A 86 4.39 -31.70 15.57
N MET A 87 5.59 -31.16 15.37
CA MET A 87 5.90 -30.27 14.25
C MET A 87 5.70 -30.95 12.90
N ARG A 88 6.00 -32.26 12.79
CA ARG A 88 5.72 -33.05 11.57
C ARG A 88 4.23 -33.13 11.27
N GLU A 89 3.40 -33.36 12.28
CA GLU A 89 1.94 -33.39 12.09
C GLU A 89 1.38 -32.01 11.76
N VAL A 90 1.79 -30.96 12.49
CA VAL A 90 1.44 -29.57 12.15
C VAL A 90 1.80 -29.29 10.69
N GLY A 91 3.01 -29.67 10.30
CA GLY A 91 3.51 -29.50 8.95
C GLY A 91 2.70 -30.22 7.89
N LEU A 92 2.28 -31.46 8.15
CA LEU A 92 1.37 -32.19 7.29
C LEU A 92 0.04 -31.44 7.14
N LYS A 93 -0.56 -30.98 8.25
CA LYS A 93 -1.83 -30.23 8.23
C LYS A 93 -1.75 -28.90 7.49
N THR A 94 -0.57 -28.28 7.37
CA THR A 94 -0.41 -27.03 6.60
C THR A 94 -0.72 -27.19 5.10
N ILE A 95 -0.68 -28.42 4.56
CA ILE A 95 -0.98 -28.71 3.14
C ILE A 95 -2.35 -28.15 2.72
N SER A 96 -3.36 -28.23 3.60
CA SER A 96 -4.71 -27.72 3.33
C SER A 96 -4.73 -26.22 3.05
N PHE A 97 -3.71 -25.48 3.51
CA PHE A 97 -3.69 -24.04 3.48
C PHE A 97 -2.62 -23.50 2.53
N ASN A 98 -1.39 -24.02 2.54
CA ASN A 98 -0.25 -23.46 1.80
C ASN A 98 0.29 -24.35 0.67
N GLY A 99 -0.25 -25.55 0.50
CA GLY A 99 0.09 -26.49 -0.57
C GLY A 99 1.24 -27.45 -0.27
N ILE A 100 1.24 -28.58 -0.99
CA ILE A 100 2.20 -29.67 -0.83
C ILE A 100 3.67 -29.24 -0.96
N PRO A 101 4.09 -28.41 -1.94
CA PRO A 101 5.51 -28.13 -2.16
C PRO A 101 6.20 -27.50 -0.94
N ARG A 102 5.52 -26.57 -0.25
CA ARG A 102 6.08 -25.91 0.94
C ARG A 102 6.14 -26.89 2.10
N ALA A 103 5.06 -27.62 2.38
CA ALA A 103 5.07 -28.64 3.43
C ALA A 103 6.18 -29.68 3.20
N LEU A 104 6.36 -30.15 1.96
CA LEU A 104 7.39 -31.12 1.60
C LEU A 104 8.80 -30.60 1.92
N ASN A 105 9.16 -29.39 1.45
CA ASN A 105 10.48 -28.80 1.69
C ASN A 105 10.82 -28.76 3.19
N GLN A 106 9.84 -28.37 3.99
CA GLN A 106 9.99 -28.19 5.43
C GLN A 106 10.11 -29.52 6.17
N LEU A 107 9.25 -30.50 5.84
CA LEU A 107 9.25 -31.81 6.48
C LEU A 107 10.51 -32.62 6.15
N VAL A 108 10.97 -32.56 4.89
CA VAL A 108 12.22 -33.20 4.45
C VAL A 108 13.40 -32.59 5.19
N HIS A 109 13.46 -31.25 5.28
CA HIS A 109 14.54 -30.57 5.97
C HIS A 109 14.54 -30.84 7.48
N LEU A 110 13.37 -30.80 8.13
CA LEU A 110 13.26 -31.09 9.56
C LEU A 110 13.77 -32.50 9.86
N HIS A 111 13.32 -33.51 9.11
CA HIS A 111 13.80 -34.88 9.29
C HIS A 111 15.31 -35.03 9.09
N ALA A 112 15.90 -34.25 8.17
CA ALA A 112 17.34 -34.28 7.91
C ALA A 112 18.19 -33.53 8.97
N THR A 113 17.59 -32.64 9.76
CA THR A 113 18.33 -31.74 10.67
C THR A 113 18.13 -32.03 12.15
N ILE A 114 17.05 -32.73 12.53
CA ILE A 114 16.90 -33.21 13.91
C ILE A 114 17.99 -34.23 14.26
N PRO A 115 18.37 -34.36 15.55
CA PRO A 115 19.35 -35.35 15.99
C PRO A 115 18.96 -36.78 15.55
N SER A 116 19.94 -37.58 15.13
CA SER A 116 19.72 -38.95 14.65
C SER A 116 19.01 -39.84 15.68
N GLU A 117 19.34 -39.68 16.96
CA GLU A 117 18.68 -40.36 18.08
C GLU A 117 17.20 -40.01 18.21
N THR A 118 16.85 -38.75 17.91
CA THR A 118 15.46 -38.29 17.86
C THR A 118 14.76 -38.87 16.63
N ALA A 119 15.38 -38.79 15.45
CA ALA A 119 14.82 -39.29 14.21
C ALA A 119 14.50 -40.80 14.26
N ALA A 120 15.37 -41.60 14.87
CA ALA A 120 15.19 -43.04 15.03
C ALA A 120 13.96 -43.43 15.87
N GLN A 121 13.49 -42.54 16.75
CA GLN A 121 12.35 -42.78 17.63
C GLN A 121 11.02 -42.24 17.07
N LEU A 122 11.06 -41.59 15.90
CA LEU A 122 9.86 -41.04 15.28
C LEU A 122 8.98 -42.13 14.66
N PRO A 123 7.64 -42.00 14.71
CA PRO A 123 6.75 -42.92 14.02
C PRO A 123 6.97 -42.93 12.50
N THR A 124 7.10 -44.14 11.95
CA THR A 124 7.25 -44.43 10.51
C THR A 124 6.03 -45.11 9.90
N THR A 125 5.10 -45.61 10.71
CA THR A 125 3.87 -46.27 10.26
C THR A 125 2.85 -45.23 9.77
N PRO A 126 2.30 -45.36 8.55
CA PRO A 126 1.26 -44.48 8.05
C PRO A 126 -0.07 -44.72 8.77
N THR A 127 -0.71 -43.65 9.25
CA THR A 127 -1.99 -43.71 9.99
C THR A 127 -3.22 -43.37 9.14
N ARG A 128 -3.02 -42.87 7.92
CA ARG A 128 -4.06 -42.28 7.06
C ARG A 128 -4.42 -43.10 5.82
N THR A 129 -3.91 -44.33 5.71
CA THR A 129 -4.27 -45.24 4.62
C THR A 129 -5.76 -45.55 4.68
N LEU A 130 -6.50 -45.19 3.64
CA LEU A 130 -7.93 -45.44 3.57
C LEU A 130 -8.19 -46.90 3.19
N THR A 131 -8.85 -47.62 4.07
CA THR A 131 -9.44 -48.94 3.82
C THR A 131 -10.97 -48.84 3.77
N PRO A 132 -11.68 -49.80 3.15
CA PRO A 132 -13.15 -49.84 3.16
C PRO A 132 -13.75 -49.71 4.57
N GLU A 133 -13.13 -50.33 5.57
CA GLU A 133 -13.57 -50.33 6.97
C GLU A 133 -13.35 -48.96 7.64
N SER A 134 -12.31 -48.24 7.24
CA SER A 134 -11.99 -46.92 7.80
C SER A 134 -12.82 -45.77 7.18
N LEU A 135 -13.43 -46.00 6.02
CA LEU A 135 -14.00 -44.94 5.20
C LEU A 135 -15.16 -44.22 5.89
N GLU A 136 -16.07 -44.97 6.50
CA GLU A 136 -17.21 -44.40 7.23
C GLU A 136 -16.76 -43.57 8.43
N LEU A 137 -15.74 -44.05 9.16
CA LEU A 137 -15.16 -43.34 10.30
C LEU A 137 -14.50 -42.02 9.87
N VAL A 138 -13.79 -42.01 8.74
CA VAL A 138 -13.18 -40.80 8.19
C VAL A 138 -14.26 -39.79 7.77
N GLN A 139 -15.34 -40.26 7.12
CA GLN A 139 -16.45 -39.38 6.75
C GLN A 139 -17.18 -38.81 7.98
N ALA A 140 -17.37 -39.61 9.02
CA ALA A 140 -17.95 -39.16 10.28
C ALA A 140 -17.08 -38.08 10.95
N ARG A 141 -15.76 -38.30 11.02
CA ARG A 141 -14.81 -37.30 11.55
C ARG A 141 -14.78 -36.03 10.71
N ALA A 142 -14.82 -36.14 9.39
CA ALA A 142 -14.86 -35.00 8.48
C ALA A 142 -16.07 -34.09 8.78
N LYS A 143 -17.26 -34.69 8.84
CA LYS A 143 -18.51 -33.98 9.17
C LYS A 143 -18.49 -33.43 10.59
N GLY A 144 -18.01 -34.21 11.56
CA GLY A 144 -17.88 -33.79 12.96
C GLY A 144 -16.98 -32.57 13.12
N LEU A 145 -15.77 -32.62 12.53
CA LEU A 145 -14.84 -31.50 12.56
C LEU A 145 -15.42 -30.27 11.85
N TRP A 146 -16.01 -30.44 10.66
CA TRP A 146 -16.67 -29.35 9.92
C TRP A 146 -17.77 -28.67 10.76
N ASN A 147 -18.68 -29.45 11.33
CA ASN A 147 -19.78 -28.94 12.14
C ASN A 147 -19.28 -28.25 13.42
N SER A 148 -18.27 -28.82 14.08
CA SER A 148 -17.65 -28.21 15.27
C SER A 148 -17.04 -26.83 15.01
N ILE A 149 -16.69 -26.52 13.76
CA ILE A 149 -16.18 -25.19 13.38
C ILE A 149 -17.32 -24.27 12.94
N TYR A 150 -18.24 -24.78 12.13
CA TYR A 150 -19.13 -23.93 11.34
C TYR A 150 -20.59 -23.91 11.80
N ASP A 151 -21.03 -24.79 12.71
CA ASP A 151 -22.41 -24.78 13.18
C ASP A 151 -22.76 -23.46 13.90
N PRO A 152 -23.99 -22.92 13.67
CA PRO A 152 -25.12 -23.53 12.93
C PRO A 152 -25.10 -23.30 11.40
N HIS A 153 -24.03 -22.72 10.84
CA HIS A 153 -23.95 -22.34 9.42
C HIS A 153 -23.33 -23.39 8.51
N SER A 154 -22.93 -24.56 9.03
CA SER A 154 -22.26 -25.64 8.28
C SER A 154 -22.98 -26.02 6.97
N ARG A 155 -24.29 -26.27 7.03
CA ARG A 155 -25.11 -26.65 5.86
C ARG A 155 -25.18 -25.54 4.82
N LYS A 156 -25.31 -24.29 5.27
CA LYS A 156 -25.35 -23.11 4.40
C LYS A 156 -24.02 -22.90 3.67
N LEU A 157 -22.91 -23.13 4.36
CA LEU A 157 -21.57 -23.07 3.77
C LEU A 157 -21.36 -24.18 2.74
N VAL A 158 -21.76 -25.42 3.04
CA VAL A 158 -21.71 -26.53 2.08
C VAL A 158 -22.54 -26.22 0.84
N ALA A 159 -23.76 -25.68 1.00
CA ALA A 159 -24.61 -25.28 -0.12
C ALA A 159 -23.94 -24.18 -0.99
N LYS A 160 -23.30 -23.20 -0.36
CA LYS A 160 -22.56 -22.14 -1.06
C LYS A 160 -21.37 -22.69 -1.85
N LEU A 161 -20.61 -23.62 -1.26
CA LEU A 161 -19.50 -24.30 -1.95
C LEU A 161 -20.01 -25.12 -3.14
N LYS A 162 -21.08 -25.89 -2.96
CA LYS A 162 -21.72 -26.69 -4.02
C LYS A 162 -22.20 -25.82 -5.18
N ALA A 163 -22.75 -24.64 -4.89
CA ALA A 163 -23.19 -23.69 -5.89
C ALA A 163 -22.02 -23.10 -6.71
N ALA A 164 -20.84 -22.97 -6.11
CA ALA A 164 -19.64 -22.56 -6.83
C ALA A 164 -19.09 -23.70 -7.70
N HIS A 165 -19.04 -24.93 -7.16
CA HIS A 165 -18.73 -26.14 -7.91
C HIS A 165 -19.23 -27.38 -7.15
N PRO A 166 -19.90 -28.35 -7.81
CA PRO A 166 -20.51 -29.50 -7.13
C PRO A 166 -19.49 -30.36 -6.36
N ASP A 167 -18.29 -30.55 -6.90
CA ASP A 167 -17.24 -31.36 -6.27
C ASP A 167 -16.42 -30.63 -5.19
N LEU A 168 -16.54 -29.30 -5.10
CA LEU A 168 -15.76 -28.52 -4.13
C LEU A 168 -16.03 -28.93 -2.67
N PRO A 169 -17.29 -29.03 -2.18
CA PRO A 169 -17.54 -29.52 -0.83
C PRO A 169 -17.17 -31.00 -0.67
N VAL A 170 -17.25 -31.82 -1.72
CA VAL A 170 -16.83 -33.24 -1.67
C VAL A 170 -15.33 -33.31 -1.40
N HIS A 171 -14.53 -32.56 -2.15
CA HIS A 171 -13.08 -32.55 -2.00
C HIS A 171 -12.65 -31.95 -0.65
N ILE A 172 -13.24 -30.82 -0.24
CA ILE A 172 -12.96 -30.17 1.05
C ILE A 172 -13.29 -31.09 2.22
N LEU A 173 -14.49 -31.68 2.25
CA LEU A 173 -14.89 -32.51 3.38
C LEU A 173 -14.08 -33.81 3.44
N SER A 174 -14.00 -34.57 2.36
CA SER A 174 -13.36 -35.89 2.39
C SER A 174 -11.84 -35.81 2.55
N ASN A 175 -11.18 -34.90 1.84
CA ASN A 175 -9.71 -34.88 1.75
C ASN A 175 -9.05 -33.86 2.69
N HIS A 176 -9.64 -32.68 2.87
CA HIS A 176 -9.06 -31.70 3.79
C HIS A 176 -9.53 -31.96 5.22
N TYR A 177 -10.84 -31.99 5.46
CA TYR A 177 -11.36 -32.16 6.81
C TYR A 177 -11.26 -33.61 7.30
N GLY A 178 -11.52 -34.58 6.44
CA GLY A 178 -11.46 -36.00 6.73
C GLY A 178 -10.03 -36.51 6.85
N SER A 179 -9.36 -36.72 5.71
CA SER A 179 -8.07 -37.43 5.71
C SER A 179 -6.88 -36.62 6.23
N LEU A 180 -6.96 -35.29 6.25
CA LEU A 180 -5.81 -34.44 6.60
C LEU A 180 -5.94 -33.74 7.97
N LEU A 181 -6.97 -32.89 8.15
CA LEU A 181 -7.10 -32.01 9.32
C LEU A 181 -7.64 -32.72 10.56
N SER A 182 -8.50 -33.74 10.41
CA SER A 182 -8.94 -34.54 11.55
C SER A 182 -7.82 -35.42 12.10
N ASP A 183 -7.82 -35.64 13.41
CA ASP A 183 -6.88 -36.56 14.04
C ASP A 183 -7.28 -38.01 13.76
N PHE A 184 -6.30 -38.83 13.38
CA PHE A 184 -6.49 -40.26 13.16
C PHE A 184 -6.14 -41.06 14.42
N PRO A 185 -6.82 -42.20 14.67
CA PRO A 185 -6.36 -43.16 15.66
C PRO A 185 -4.90 -43.56 15.38
N GLY A 186 -4.05 -43.55 16.41
CA GLY A 186 -2.63 -43.89 16.27
C GLY A 186 -1.73 -42.75 15.80
N VAL A 187 -2.24 -41.53 15.61
CA VAL A 187 -1.39 -40.33 15.47
C VAL A 187 -0.55 -40.14 16.74
N HIS A 188 0.63 -39.54 16.58
CA HIS A 188 1.52 -39.21 17.69
C HIS A 188 0.78 -38.48 18.83
N LYS A 189 1.21 -38.73 20.08
CA LYS A 189 0.67 -38.07 21.27
C LYS A 189 1.69 -37.03 21.77
N PRO A 190 1.27 -35.81 22.14
CA PRO A 190 -0.09 -35.27 22.05
C PRO A 190 -0.49 -34.97 20.60
N ALA A 191 -1.75 -35.22 20.25
CA ALA A 191 -2.26 -34.89 18.92
C ALA A 191 -2.37 -33.36 18.74
N VAL A 192 -2.41 -32.90 17.49
CA VAL A 192 -2.62 -31.46 17.21
C VAL A 192 -4.03 -31.03 17.66
N GLY A 193 -5.04 -31.89 17.56
CA GLY A 193 -6.34 -31.58 18.15
C GLY A 193 -7.14 -30.53 17.37
N ARG A 194 -8.27 -30.13 17.95
CA ARG A 194 -9.28 -29.26 17.34
C ARG A 194 -8.95 -27.76 17.48
N VAL A 195 -8.45 -27.35 18.64
CA VAL A 195 -8.04 -25.97 18.96
C VAL A 195 -6.77 -25.62 18.18
N LEU A 196 -5.71 -26.43 18.28
CA LEU A 196 -4.44 -26.10 17.62
C LEU A 196 -4.53 -26.24 16.09
N THR A 197 -5.37 -27.13 15.56
CA THR A 197 -5.64 -27.15 14.10
C THR A 197 -6.24 -25.83 13.62
N SER A 198 -7.07 -25.16 14.44
CA SER A 198 -7.57 -23.82 14.11
C SER A 198 -6.46 -22.77 14.17
N LEU A 199 -5.55 -22.88 15.13
CA LEU A 199 -4.39 -21.99 15.25
C LEU A 199 -3.41 -22.15 14.07
N VAL A 200 -3.17 -23.39 13.61
CA VAL A 200 -2.41 -23.72 12.40
C VAL A 200 -3.05 -23.10 11.16
N ALA A 201 -4.38 -23.18 11.03
CA ALA A 201 -5.11 -22.56 9.93
C ALA A 201 -4.96 -21.04 9.94
N ILE A 202 -5.13 -20.39 11.10
CA ILE A 202 -4.92 -18.95 11.27
C ILE A 202 -3.51 -18.56 10.84
N ALA A 203 -2.49 -19.30 11.29
CA ALA A 203 -1.09 -19.04 10.96
C ALA A 203 -0.85 -19.07 9.44
N CYS A 204 -1.28 -20.15 8.79
CA CYS A 204 -1.08 -20.35 7.36
C CYS A 204 -1.82 -19.31 6.52
N LEU A 205 -3.07 -19.00 6.88
CA LEU A 205 -3.91 -18.07 6.13
C LEU A 205 -3.47 -16.62 6.33
N ARG A 206 -3.06 -16.26 7.56
CA ARG A 206 -2.51 -14.92 7.85
C ARG A 206 -1.19 -14.70 7.09
N ALA A 207 -0.30 -15.69 7.08
CA ALA A 207 0.99 -15.59 6.40
C ALA A 207 0.89 -15.50 4.86
N GLN A 208 -0.19 -16.03 4.26
CA GLN A 208 -0.38 -16.00 2.80
C GLN A 208 -0.93 -14.68 2.26
N THR A 209 -1.59 -13.88 3.09
CA THR A 209 -2.33 -12.67 2.69
C THR A 209 -3.48 -12.95 1.70
N GLY A 210 -4.34 -11.96 1.40
CA GLY A 210 -5.42 -12.10 0.40
C GLY A 210 -6.63 -12.96 0.78
N VAL A 211 -6.61 -13.67 1.92
CA VAL A 211 -7.66 -14.60 2.38
C VAL A 211 -8.30 -14.21 3.71
N GLY A 212 -8.52 -12.90 3.91
CA GLY A 212 -9.08 -12.32 5.13
C GLY A 212 -10.38 -12.98 5.64
N PRO A 213 -11.38 -13.26 4.78
CA PRO A 213 -12.61 -13.95 5.21
C PRO A 213 -12.36 -15.34 5.81
N GLN A 214 -11.38 -16.08 5.30
CA GLN A 214 -11.01 -17.39 5.81
C GLN A 214 -10.33 -17.25 7.18
N VAL A 215 -9.43 -16.26 7.36
CA VAL A 215 -8.83 -15.97 8.66
C VAL A 215 -9.91 -15.69 9.72
N VAL A 216 -10.89 -14.84 9.40
CA VAL A 216 -12.03 -14.54 10.29
C VAL A 216 -12.75 -15.82 10.69
N SER A 217 -13.04 -16.69 9.73
CA SER A 217 -13.74 -17.94 10.01
C SER A 217 -12.96 -18.89 10.92
N HIS A 218 -11.64 -18.97 10.76
CA HIS A 218 -10.80 -19.81 11.61
C HIS A 218 -10.55 -19.20 13.00
N VAL A 219 -10.58 -17.87 13.13
CA VAL A 219 -10.62 -17.20 14.45
C VAL A 219 -11.89 -17.58 15.20
N TYR A 220 -13.07 -17.49 14.57
CA TYR A 220 -14.30 -17.98 15.20
C TYR A 220 -14.24 -19.47 15.53
N GLY A 221 -13.66 -20.28 14.64
CA GLY A 221 -13.42 -21.71 14.87
C GLY A 221 -12.53 -22.00 16.07
N LEU A 222 -11.49 -21.19 16.30
CA LEU A 222 -10.62 -21.26 17.47
C LEU A 222 -11.39 -20.93 18.75
N ARG A 223 -12.10 -19.80 18.77
CA ARG A 223 -12.90 -19.38 19.94
C ARG A 223 -13.93 -20.44 20.32
N LYS A 224 -14.65 -20.97 19.31
CA LYS A 224 -15.64 -22.02 19.49
C LYS A 224 -15.02 -23.29 20.06
N GLY A 225 -13.86 -23.71 19.54
CA GLY A 225 -13.16 -24.90 20.03
C GLY A 225 -12.76 -24.78 21.51
N ILE A 226 -12.35 -23.58 21.94
CA ILE A 226 -12.02 -23.31 23.35
C ILE A 226 -13.29 -23.29 24.21
N SER A 227 -14.35 -22.61 23.76
CA SER A 227 -15.60 -22.52 24.53
C SER A 227 -16.32 -23.85 24.70
N GLU A 228 -16.16 -24.78 23.74
CA GLU A 228 -16.79 -26.10 23.75
C GLU A 228 -15.91 -27.18 24.40
N GLY A 229 -14.79 -26.81 25.02
CA GLY A 229 -13.92 -27.74 25.75
C GLY A 229 -13.11 -28.66 24.85
N GLY A 230 -12.45 -28.10 23.84
CA GLY A 230 -11.43 -28.81 23.04
C GLY A 230 -10.23 -29.25 23.87
N GLU A 231 -9.14 -29.66 23.21
CA GLU A 231 -7.93 -30.07 23.92
C GLU A 231 -7.35 -28.92 24.76
N GLU A 232 -6.80 -29.28 25.94
CA GLU A 232 -6.21 -28.32 26.87
C GLU A 232 -4.95 -27.68 26.27
N VAL A 233 -4.93 -26.35 26.26
CA VAL A 233 -3.82 -25.54 25.73
C VAL A 233 -3.06 -24.81 26.83
N GLY A 234 -3.32 -25.14 28.09
CA GLY A 234 -2.85 -24.49 29.31
C GLY A 234 -3.94 -23.65 29.99
N GLU A 235 -3.67 -23.20 31.22
CA GLU A 235 -4.60 -22.37 32.02
C GLU A 235 -5.00 -21.06 31.30
N GLY A 236 -4.17 -20.61 30.36
CA GLY A 236 -4.41 -19.47 29.48
C GLY A 236 -5.41 -19.68 28.35
N GLU A 237 -6.11 -20.81 28.27
CA GLU A 237 -7.02 -21.14 27.15
C GLU A 237 -8.06 -20.05 26.88
N LYS A 238 -8.67 -19.47 27.93
CA LYS A 238 -9.69 -18.43 27.80
C LYS A 238 -9.11 -17.14 27.22
N TRP A 239 -7.86 -16.83 27.54
CA TRP A 239 -7.14 -15.70 26.97
C TRP A 239 -6.87 -15.93 25.48
N LEU A 240 -6.42 -17.13 25.09
CA LEU A 240 -6.22 -17.49 23.69
C LEU A 240 -7.52 -17.43 22.87
N GLY A 241 -8.65 -17.78 23.47
CA GLY A 241 -9.99 -17.64 22.90
C GLY A 241 -10.55 -16.22 22.91
N GLY A 242 -9.86 -15.27 23.55
CA GLY A 242 -10.27 -13.86 23.65
C GLY A 242 -9.71 -12.99 22.53
N ASP A 243 -10.11 -11.71 22.54
CA ASP A 243 -9.63 -10.72 21.57
C ASP A 243 -8.11 -10.52 21.69
N GLU A 244 -7.56 -10.44 22.90
CA GLU A 244 -6.12 -10.24 23.13
C GLU A 244 -5.29 -11.42 22.61
N GLY A 245 -5.67 -12.67 22.93
CA GLY A 245 -4.95 -13.85 22.46
C GLY A 245 -5.02 -14.03 20.94
N ASN A 246 -6.14 -13.65 20.30
CA ASN A 246 -6.23 -13.67 18.83
C ASN A 246 -5.40 -12.56 18.17
N LEU A 247 -5.35 -11.36 18.75
CA LEU A 247 -4.47 -10.30 18.29
C LEU A 247 -3.00 -10.69 18.45
N TRP A 248 -2.64 -11.33 19.56
CA TRP A 248 -1.32 -11.91 19.77
C TRP A 248 -0.98 -12.94 18.70
N ALA A 249 -1.87 -13.90 18.42
CA ALA A 249 -1.62 -14.94 17.43
C ALA A 249 -1.39 -14.34 16.03
N LEU A 250 -2.18 -13.35 15.62
CA LEU A 250 -2.00 -12.65 14.34
C LEU A 250 -0.69 -11.85 14.30
N GLY A 251 -0.37 -11.13 15.37
CA GLY A 251 0.86 -10.33 15.47
C GLY A 251 2.13 -11.18 15.53
N ALA A 252 2.08 -12.35 16.16
CA ALA A 252 3.17 -13.33 16.15
C ALA A 252 3.45 -13.83 14.73
N VAL A 253 2.39 -14.16 13.96
CA VAL A 253 2.55 -14.54 12.55
C VAL A 253 3.15 -13.41 11.73
N ASP A 254 2.68 -12.17 11.92
CA ASP A 254 3.21 -11.01 11.20
C ASP A 254 4.71 -10.80 11.47
N ARG A 255 5.17 -10.89 12.73
CA ARG A 255 6.60 -10.80 13.08
C ARG A 255 7.46 -11.86 12.42
N ILE A 256 6.96 -13.11 12.33
CA ILE A 256 7.66 -14.21 11.67
C ILE A 256 7.76 -13.94 10.16
N VAL A 257 6.65 -13.53 9.54
CA VAL A 257 6.60 -13.23 8.11
C VAL A 257 7.51 -12.07 7.75
N GLU A 258 7.48 -11.00 8.54
CA GLU A 258 8.33 -9.82 8.33
C GLU A 258 9.82 -10.16 8.44
N ALA A 259 10.20 -10.94 9.46
CA ALA A 259 11.60 -11.33 9.63
C ALA A 259 12.12 -12.22 8.50
N ILE A 260 11.33 -13.22 8.08
CA ILE A 260 11.77 -14.21 7.08
C ILE A 260 11.63 -13.70 5.65
N ALA A 261 10.55 -12.99 5.33
CA ALA A 261 10.18 -12.63 3.96
C ALA A 261 10.22 -11.11 3.67
N GLY A 262 10.51 -10.26 4.66
CA GLY A 262 10.62 -8.80 4.54
C GLY A 262 9.28 -8.09 4.33
N GLU A 263 9.32 -6.76 4.10
CA GLU A 263 8.14 -5.88 3.87
C GLU A 263 7.29 -6.24 2.62
N GLY A 264 7.61 -7.33 1.93
CA GLY A 264 6.91 -7.82 0.73
C GLY A 264 6.45 -9.28 0.79
N GLY A 265 6.66 -10.04 1.88
CA GLY A 265 6.20 -11.43 2.00
C GLY A 265 6.67 -12.40 0.90
N SER A 266 6.48 -13.71 1.11
CA SER A 266 6.69 -14.71 0.04
C SER A 266 5.57 -14.63 -1.02
N PHE A 267 4.44 -13.99 -0.68
CA PHE A 267 3.21 -13.92 -1.47
C PHE A 267 2.87 -12.50 -1.96
N ALA A 268 3.52 -11.45 -1.47
CA ALA A 268 3.29 -10.09 -1.94
C ALA A 268 4.29 -9.73 -3.05
N SER A 269 4.00 -10.23 -4.26
CA SER A 269 4.55 -9.68 -5.49
C SER A 269 3.44 -9.46 -6.52
N GLN A 270 2.72 -8.34 -6.37
CA GLN A 270 2.26 -7.52 -7.49
C GLN A 270 2.21 -6.06 -7.03
N ARG A 271 3.40 -5.48 -6.87
CA ARG A 271 3.61 -4.07 -7.18
C ARG A 271 4.73 -4.04 -8.21
N HIS A 272 4.39 -3.60 -9.42
CA HIS A 272 5.31 -3.48 -10.54
C HIS A 272 6.54 -2.67 -10.11
N SER A 273 7.69 -3.31 -10.16
CA SER A 273 9.02 -2.67 -10.16
C SER A 273 9.66 -3.06 -11.48
N ASN A 274 9.83 -2.09 -12.38
CA ASN A 274 10.90 -2.15 -13.38
C ASN A 274 12.14 -1.46 -12.80
N CYS A 275 13.26 -2.13 -13.00
CA CYS A 275 14.56 -2.01 -12.34
C CYS A 275 15.34 -0.74 -12.72
N ILE A 276 16.45 -0.48 -12.02
CA ILE A 276 17.81 -0.82 -12.49
C ILE A 276 18.79 -0.69 -11.31
N ASP A 277 19.59 -1.75 -11.15
CA ASP A 277 20.72 -1.90 -10.23
C ASP A 277 22.04 -1.63 -10.95
N SER A 278 23.01 -1.07 -10.22
CA SER A 278 24.48 -1.21 -10.39
C SER A 278 25.14 -0.25 -9.37
N THR A 279 26.14 -0.55 -8.53
CA THR A 279 27.19 -1.59 -8.57
C THR A 279 27.93 -1.62 -7.21
N SER A 280 28.24 -2.83 -6.75
CA SER A 280 29.41 -3.34 -6.00
C SER A 280 30.33 -2.42 -5.15
N GLY A 281 30.44 -2.78 -3.86
CA GLY A 281 31.68 -3.32 -3.26
C GLY A 281 32.68 -2.37 -2.61
N LEU A 282 32.87 -2.49 -1.29
CA LEU A 282 34.15 -2.64 -0.56
C LEU A 282 33.90 -2.63 0.96
N GLY A 283 34.49 -3.59 1.67
CA GLY A 283 34.20 -3.86 3.08
C GLY A 283 34.90 -2.95 4.10
N ARG A 284 34.40 -2.97 5.34
CA ARG A 284 35.17 -2.73 6.58
C ARG A 284 34.39 -3.19 7.82
N LYS A 285 35.17 -3.64 8.82
CA LYS A 285 34.84 -4.34 10.08
C LYS A 285 33.85 -3.62 11.02
N PRO A 286 33.18 -4.34 11.95
CA PRO A 286 32.37 -3.75 13.00
C PRO A 286 33.17 -3.52 14.30
N MET A 287 32.97 -2.35 14.92
CA MET A 287 33.17 -2.14 16.36
C MET A 287 32.18 -1.08 16.84
N GLY A 288 31.58 -1.33 18.01
CA GLY A 288 30.98 -0.28 18.84
C GLY A 288 29.52 -0.49 19.20
N ASN A 289 29.29 -1.27 20.26
CA ASN A 289 28.05 -1.31 21.04
C ASN A 289 27.54 0.09 21.43
N SER A 290 26.23 0.29 21.39
CA SER A 290 25.49 1.07 22.39
C SER A 290 24.01 0.76 22.33
N SER A 291 23.58 -0.01 23.32
CA SER A 291 22.22 -0.36 23.70
C SER A 291 21.48 0.85 24.28
N SER A 292 20.25 1.08 23.83
CA SER A 292 19.24 1.77 24.65
C SER A 292 17.83 1.39 24.18
N SER A 293 17.35 0.30 24.78
CA SER A 293 15.94 -0.05 24.86
C SER A 293 15.23 0.90 25.83
N SER A 294 14.18 1.59 25.39
CA SER A 294 13.27 2.28 26.30
C SER A 294 11.83 2.06 25.88
N VAL A 295 11.30 0.91 26.31
CA VAL A 295 9.86 0.60 26.34
C VAL A 295 9.29 1.33 27.55
N ARG A 296 8.41 2.32 27.31
CA ARG A 296 7.73 3.05 28.38
C ARG A 296 6.53 2.24 28.87
N HIS A 297 6.63 1.69 30.08
CA HIS A 297 5.50 1.23 30.87
C HIS A 297 4.70 2.45 31.37
N PHE A 298 3.38 2.45 31.18
CA PHE A 298 2.47 3.37 31.86
C PHE A 298 1.88 2.65 33.08
N THR A 299 2.28 3.07 34.28
CA THR A 299 1.67 2.67 35.54
C THR A 299 0.57 3.67 35.93
N THR A 300 -0.61 3.16 36.24
CA THR A 300 -1.72 3.92 36.82
C THR A 300 -1.43 4.22 38.29
N SER A 301 -1.24 5.49 38.64
CA SER A 301 -1.17 5.92 40.04
C SER A 301 -2.34 6.85 40.36
N ALA A 302 -3.24 6.34 41.20
CA ALA A 302 -4.32 7.10 41.80
C ALA A 302 -3.75 8.03 42.88
N ARG A 303 -4.08 9.33 42.82
CA ARG A 303 -3.90 10.23 43.96
C ARG A 303 -5.12 11.13 44.13
N ARG A 304 -5.73 10.99 45.31
CA ARG A 304 -6.83 11.78 45.86
C ARG A 304 -6.39 13.23 46.06
N LEU A 305 -7.30 14.17 45.81
CA LEU A 305 -7.41 15.44 46.53
C LEU A 305 -8.89 15.71 46.80
N SER A 306 -9.19 16.07 48.04
CA SER A 306 -10.51 16.17 48.65
C SER A 306 -10.91 17.62 48.95
N SER A 307 -12.24 17.86 48.96
CA SER A 307 -12.98 18.91 49.71
C SER A 307 -12.94 20.34 49.12
N ARG A 308 -14.02 21.15 49.04
CA ARG A 308 -15.33 21.19 49.73
C ARG A 308 -16.29 22.22 49.05
N HIS A 309 -17.59 21.97 49.17
CA HIS A 309 -18.76 22.91 49.24
C HIS A 309 -19.24 23.66 47.97
N ASN A 310 -20.54 23.88 47.72
CA ASN A 310 -21.82 23.33 48.19
C ASN A 310 -22.95 23.91 47.29
N ARG A 311 -24.03 23.12 47.10
CA ARG A 311 -25.45 23.48 46.82
C ARG A 311 -26.04 23.63 45.39
N ASN A 312 -27.10 22.84 45.27
CA ASN A 312 -28.26 22.76 44.37
C ASN A 312 -28.12 21.90 43.09
N PRO A 313 -29.04 20.93 42.86
CA PRO A 313 -28.91 19.96 41.79
C PRO A 313 -29.61 20.46 40.52
N PRO A 314 -28.92 20.57 39.38
CA PRO A 314 -29.56 20.41 38.09
C PRO A 314 -29.44 18.92 37.73
N GLN A 315 -30.60 18.28 37.66
CA GLN A 315 -30.96 17.25 36.68
C GLN A 315 -29.76 16.69 35.90
N GLN A 316 -29.39 15.42 36.14
CA GLN A 316 -28.46 14.69 35.28
C GLN A 316 -29.04 14.63 33.86
N GLN A 317 -28.78 15.65 33.05
CA GLN A 317 -28.74 15.51 31.62
C GLN A 317 -27.60 14.56 31.33
N SER A 318 -27.97 13.37 30.85
CA SER A 318 -27.01 12.40 30.36
C SER A 318 -26.10 13.09 29.34
N SER A 319 -24.81 12.75 29.39
CA SER A 319 -23.83 13.12 28.35
C SER A 319 -24.25 12.66 26.95
N GLU A 320 -25.28 11.81 26.82
CA GLU A 320 -25.84 11.32 25.57
C GLU A 320 -26.66 12.36 24.79
N GLU A 321 -27.33 13.32 25.44
CA GLU A 321 -28.13 14.34 24.72
C GLU A 321 -27.26 15.33 23.94
N SER A 322 -26.03 15.59 24.42
CA SER A 322 -25.08 16.54 23.83
C SER A 322 -24.40 16.07 22.54
N LEU A 323 -24.61 14.82 22.11
CA LEU A 323 -24.02 14.25 20.89
C LEU A 323 -25.07 13.89 19.83
N SER A 324 -26.35 14.17 20.11
CA SER A 324 -27.50 13.86 19.24
C SER A 324 -27.36 14.40 17.80
N PHE A 325 -26.62 15.49 17.61
CA PHE A 325 -26.35 16.11 16.30
C PHE A 325 -25.15 15.54 15.54
N LEU A 326 -24.32 14.69 16.15
CA LEU A 326 -23.13 14.11 15.51
C LEU A 326 -23.46 12.78 14.82
N THR A 327 -23.03 12.64 13.57
CA THR A 327 -23.12 11.38 12.81
C THR A 327 -22.34 10.25 13.50
N PRO A 328 -22.68 8.96 13.26
CA PRO A 328 -21.92 7.82 13.81
C PRO A 328 -20.41 7.87 13.51
N ARG A 329 -20.03 8.48 12.38
CA ARG A 329 -18.64 8.72 11.98
C ARG A 329 -17.95 9.82 12.79
N GLN A 330 -18.69 10.84 13.24
CA GLN A 330 -18.19 11.91 14.10
C GLN A 330 -18.16 11.49 15.57
N ARG A 331 -19.05 10.58 15.99
CA ARG A 331 -19.04 9.95 17.32
C ARG A 331 -17.97 8.88 17.48
N ALA A 332 -17.40 8.39 16.39
CA ALA A 332 -16.38 7.36 16.44
C ALA A 332 -15.06 7.93 16.99
N THR A 333 -14.73 7.53 18.22
CA THR A 333 -13.46 7.86 18.89
C THR A 333 -12.24 7.27 18.16
N PHE A 334 -12.47 6.25 17.33
CA PHE A 334 -11.48 5.58 16.50
C PHE A 334 -11.93 5.58 15.04
N PRO A 335 -11.01 5.63 14.06
CA PRO A 335 -11.37 5.57 12.65
C PRO A 335 -12.13 4.27 12.36
N LEU A 336 -13.44 4.37 12.12
CA LEU A 336 -14.24 3.24 11.67
C LEU A 336 -13.73 2.80 10.30
N SER A 337 -13.55 1.49 10.13
CA SER A 337 -13.24 0.95 8.81
C SER A 337 -14.37 1.34 7.83
N PRO A 338 -14.08 1.54 6.54
CA PRO A 338 -15.13 1.84 5.55
C PRO A 338 -16.26 0.80 5.49
N LEU A 339 -16.01 -0.42 5.99
CA LEU A 339 -16.98 -1.51 6.09
C LEU A 339 -17.82 -1.46 7.38
N MET A 340 -17.27 -0.89 8.45
CA MET A 340 -17.92 -0.73 9.75
C MET A 340 -18.58 0.64 9.92
N ALA A 341 -18.19 1.62 9.11
CA ALA A 341 -18.96 2.84 8.93
C ALA A 341 -20.32 2.44 8.33
N PRO A 342 -21.45 2.87 8.91
CA PRO A 342 -22.79 2.53 8.38
C PRO A 342 -22.80 2.80 6.88
N ILE A 343 -23.19 1.80 6.08
CA ILE A 343 -22.97 1.77 4.61
C ILE A 343 -23.30 3.14 4.03
N VAL A 344 -22.24 3.89 3.77
CA VAL A 344 -22.37 5.22 3.23
C VAL A 344 -22.62 5.00 1.74
N THR A 345 -23.89 4.88 1.35
CA THR A 345 -24.27 4.97 -0.06
C THR A 345 -23.60 6.22 -0.65
N PRO A 346 -23.25 6.24 -1.95
CA PRO A 346 -22.68 7.43 -2.59
C PRO A 346 -23.48 8.72 -2.30
N TRP A 347 -24.81 8.57 -2.12
CA TRP A 347 -25.74 9.63 -1.73
C TRP A 347 -25.58 10.13 -0.30
N THR A 348 -25.39 9.24 0.69
CA THR A 348 -25.15 9.66 2.08
C THR A 348 -23.74 10.25 2.26
N ALA A 349 -22.74 9.76 1.50
CA ALA A 349 -21.35 10.25 1.53
C ALA A 349 -21.21 11.70 1.04
N LEU A 350 -22.08 12.09 0.09
CA LEU A 350 -22.14 13.43 -0.46
C LEU A 350 -22.73 14.45 0.53
N ARG A 351 -23.56 13.99 1.48
CA ARG A 351 -24.25 14.82 2.47
C ARG A 351 -23.53 14.87 3.82
N GLU A 352 -22.63 13.93 4.09
CA GLU A 352 -21.81 13.94 5.30
C GLU A 352 -20.78 15.09 5.25
N PRO A 353 -20.73 15.97 6.29
CA PRO A 353 -19.66 16.94 6.40
C PRO A 353 -18.32 16.21 6.52
N LYS A 354 -17.33 16.63 5.72
CA LYS A 354 -15.97 16.09 5.82
C LYS A 354 -15.47 16.27 7.24
N LEU A 355 -14.79 15.24 7.78
CA LEU A 355 -14.16 15.33 9.09
C LEU A 355 -13.31 16.62 9.16
N PRO A 356 -13.41 17.38 10.25
CA PRO A 356 -12.62 18.60 10.40
C PRO A 356 -11.14 18.26 10.30
N ALA A 357 -10.36 19.17 9.72
CA ALA A 357 -8.91 19.03 9.76
C ALA A 357 -8.48 18.91 11.23
N PRO A 358 -7.54 18.02 11.58
CA PRO A 358 -7.08 17.87 12.95
C PRO A 358 -6.58 19.24 13.46
N LEU A 359 -7.15 19.72 14.57
CA LEU A 359 -6.82 21.02 15.17
C LEU A 359 -5.31 21.12 15.46
N ASN A 360 -4.69 20.02 15.89
CA ASN A 360 -3.27 19.90 16.17
C ASN A 360 -2.65 18.72 15.40
N PRO A 361 -2.26 18.90 14.13
CA PRO A 361 -1.72 17.78 13.35
C PRO A 361 -0.35 17.36 13.87
N THR A 362 -0.13 16.04 13.96
CA THR A 362 1.18 15.47 14.34
C THR A 362 2.27 15.85 13.33
N PRO A 363 3.57 15.79 13.69
CA PRO A 363 4.65 16.07 12.74
C PRO A 363 4.57 15.24 11.46
N PHE A 364 4.14 13.97 11.56
CA PHE A 364 3.91 13.10 10.41
C PHE A 364 2.72 13.56 9.56
N GLN A 365 1.59 13.93 10.17
CA GLN A 365 0.44 14.48 9.45
C GLN A 365 0.79 15.78 8.73
N LYS A 366 1.55 16.68 9.36
CA LYS A 366 2.07 17.91 8.72
C LYS A 366 2.93 17.58 7.51
N ARG A 367 3.81 16.58 7.59
CA ARG A 367 4.60 16.10 6.42
C ARG A 367 3.71 15.54 5.31
N LEU A 368 2.69 14.76 5.67
CA LEU A 368 1.78 14.15 4.69
C LEU A 368 0.94 15.20 3.96
N LEU A 369 0.46 16.22 4.68
CA LEU A 369 -0.29 17.36 4.12
C LEU A 369 0.57 18.26 3.21
N ARG A 370 1.90 18.23 3.38
CA ARG A 370 2.86 18.94 2.52
C ARG A 370 3.32 18.13 1.32
N ASN A 371 3.08 16.81 1.30
CA ASN A 371 3.52 15.95 0.22
C ASN A 371 2.51 16.00 -0.95
N PRO A 372 2.89 16.58 -2.11
CA PRO A 372 1.98 16.72 -3.26
C PRO A 372 1.51 15.37 -3.81
N TYR A 373 2.35 14.33 -3.75
CA TYR A 373 2.07 12.99 -4.26
C TYR A 373 1.12 12.21 -3.36
N ALA A 374 1.31 12.29 -2.03
CA ALA A 374 0.38 11.70 -1.08
C ALA A 374 -1.02 12.32 -1.20
N LEU A 375 -1.08 13.64 -1.41
CA LEU A 375 -2.32 14.34 -1.69
C LEU A 375 -2.93 13.98 -3.05
N ALA A 376 -2.11 13.63 -4.05
CA ALA A 376 -2.58 13.18 -5.35
C ALA A 376 -3.22 11.79 -5.25
N LEU A 377 -2.57 10.88 -4.52
CA LEU A 377 -3.01 9.50 -4.26
C LEU A 377 -4.25 9.42 -3.38
N SER A 378 -4.40 10.33 -2.42
CA SER A 378 -5.57 10.36 -1.53
C SER A 378 -6.86 10.85 -2.20
N LYS A 379 -6.82 11.31 -3.46
CA LYS A 379 -8.04 11.72 -4.15
C LYS A 379 -8.86 10.50 -4.61
N PRO A 380 -10.19 10.64 -4.75
CA PRO A 380 -11.05 9.55 -5.19
C PRO A 380 -10.61 8.95 -6.53
N VAL A 381 -10.62 7.62 -6.61
CA VAL A 381 -10.36 6.86 -7.84
C VAL A 381 -11.50 7.06 -8.83
N ARG A 382 -11.16 7.22 -10.11
CA ARG A 382 -12.08 7.39 -11.23
C ARG A 382 -11.58 6.54 -12.41
N SER A 383 -12.50 6.10 -13.26
CA SER A 383 -12.16 5.37 -14.49
C SER A 383 -11.93 6.35 -15.64
N CYS A 384 -10.88 6.13 -16.41
CA CYS A 384 -10.62 6.82 -17.67
C CYS A 384 -11.66 6.39 -18.72
N ALA A 385 -12.33 7.35 -19.34
CA ALA A 385 -13.37 7.10 -20.34
C ALA A 385 -12.82 6.51 -21.65
N LEU A 386 -11.54 6.73 -21.96
CA LEU A 386 -10.88 6.19 -23.16
C LEU A 386 -10.24 4.82 -22.91
N THR A 387 -9.42 4.70 -21.86
CA THR A 387 -8.57 3.50 -21.63
C THR A 387 -9.14 2.55 -20.58
N ARG A 388 -10.22 2.93 -19.89
CA ARG A 388 -10.81 2.21 -18.73
C ARG A 388 -9.88 2.05 -17.52
N THR A 389 -8.68 2.63 -17.54
CA THR A 389 -7.74 2.63 -16.41
C THR A 389 -8.34 3.32 -15.19
N TRP A 390 -8.16 2.74 -14.01
CA TRP A 390 -8.66 3.28 -12.74
C TRP A 390 -7.54 3.96 -11.97
N LEU A 391 -7.59 5.28 -11.84
CA LEU A 391 -6.58 6.06 -11.12
C LEU A 391 -7.24 7.13 -10.24
N PRO A 392 -6.56 7.61 -9.17
CA PRO A 392 -6.99 8.80 -8.45
C PRO A 392 -7.21 9.96 -9.42
N ARG A 393 -8.27 10.76 -9.21
CA ARG A 393 -8.65 11.83 -10.15
C ARG A 393 -7.54 12.84 -10.45
N SER A 394 -6.51 12.94 -9.60
CA SER A 394 -5.34 13.81 -9.80
C SER A 394 -4.53 13.46 -11.04
N PHE A 395 -4.54 12.19 -11.44
CA PHE A 395 -3.86 11.66 -12.63
C PHE A 395 -4.72 11.77 -13.90
N LEU A 396 -5.94 12.29 -13.77
CA LEU A 396 -6.91 12.40 -14.84
C LEU A 396 -7.21 13.87 -15.13
N GLN A 397 -7.61 14.13 -16.36
CA GLN A 397 -8.15 15.38 -16.84
C GLN A 397 -9.67 15.25 -16.98
N PRO A 398 -10.47 15.97 -16.17
CA PRO A 398 -11.92 15.97 -16.33
C PRO A 398 -12.35 16.84 -17.52
N PHE A 399 -13.45 16.42 -18.16
CA PHE A 399 -14.17 17.14 -19.20
C PHE A 399 -15.65 17.23 -18.80
N GLU A 400 -16.20 18.43 -18.92
CA GLU A 400 -17.62 18.72 -18.71
C GLU A 400 -18.24 19.17 -20.04
N LEU A 401 -19.52 18.86 -20.24
CA LEU A 401 -20.27 19.41 -21.36
C LEU A 401 -20.70 20.83 -21.00
N LEU A 402 -20.35 21.79 -21.85
CA LEU A 402 -20.75 23.18 -21.69
C LEU A 402 -21.46 23.65 -22.96
N PRO A 403 -22.58 24.38 -22.83
CA PRO A 403 -23.23 25.01 -23.98
C PRO A 403 -22.34 26.12 -24.51
N ARG A 404 -22.34 26.28 -25.83
CA ARG A 404 -21.74 27.44 -26.47
C ARG A 404 -22.72 28.62 -26.36
N PRO A 405 -22.28 29.84 -26.00
CA PRO A 405 -23.19 30.98 -25.86
C PRO A 405 -23.97 31.34 -27.14
N ASP A 406 -23.40 31.01 -28.30
CA ASP A 406 -23.86 31.37 -29.64
C ASP A 406 -24.56 30.22 -30.39
N THR A 407 -24.58 28.99 -29.85
CA THR A 407 -25.14 27.82 -30.55
C THR A 407 -25.76 26.80 -29.59
N ASP A 408 -26.73 26.02 -30.06
CA ASP A 408 -27.32 24.88 -29.33
C ASP A 408 -26.38 23.62 -29.28
N GLU A 409 -25.08 23.80 -29.50
CA GLU A 409 -24.09 22.72 -29.44
C GLU A 409 -23.45 22.61 -28.06
N LEU A 410 -23.19 21.37 -27.62
CA LEU A 410 -22.53 21.09 -26.34
C LEU A 410 -21.09 20.64 -26.56
N TRP A 411 -20.14 21.32 -25.93
CA TRP A 411 -18.71 21.08 -26.11
C TRP A 411 -18.11 20.43 -24.86
N TYR A 412 -17.31 19.38 -25.04
CA TYR A 412 -16.50 18.85 -23.96
C TYR A 412 -15.32 19.78 -23.67
N LEU A 413 -15.28 20.37 -22.49
CA LEU A 413 -14.25 21.32 -22.09
C LEU A 413 -13.64 20.99 -20.71
N PRO A 414 -12.33 21.21 -20.52
CA PRO A 414 -11.61 20.99 -19.27
C PRO A 414 -11.86 22.13 -18.27
N ARG A 415 -13.07 22.20 -17.71
CA ARG A 415 -13.51 23.31 -16.86
C ARG A 415 -12.64 23.52 -15.61
N ASP A 416 -12.03 22.46 -15.07
CA ASP A 416 -11.13 22.58 -13.91
C ASP A 416 -9.85 23.38 -14.21
N LEU A 417 -9.51 23.58 -15.48
CA LEU A 417 -8.41 24.43 -15.93
C LEU A 417 -8.85 25.88 -16.18
N SER A 418 -10.15 26.15 -16.23
CA SER A 418 -10.66 27.52 -16.41
C SER A 418 -10.48 28.33 -15.13
N ALA A 419 -10.23 29.64 -15.27
CA ALA A 419 -10.14 30.54 -14.12
C ALA A 419 -11.45 30.49 -13.33
N ARG A 420 -11.35 30.40 -11.99
CA ARG A 420 -12.54 30.58 -11.15
C ARG A 420 -12.92 32.06 -11.18
N VAL A 421 -14.17 32.35 -11.49
CA VAL A 421 -14.74 33.70 -11.29
C VAL A 421 -14.55 34.07 -9.81
N PRO A 422 -13.98 35.26 -9.52
CA PRO A 422 -13.83 35.77 -8.16
C PRO A 422 -15.14 35.71 -7.37
N ARG A 423 -15.05 35.56 -6.05
CA ARG A 423 -16.24 35.42 -5.22
C ARG A 423 -17.08 36.69 -5.18
N ASP A 424 -16.45 37.83 -5.41
CA ASP A 424 -17.04 39.16 -5.25
C ASP A 424 -17.79 39.61 -6.52
N GLU A 425 -17.59 38.93 -7.65
CA GLU A 425 -18.35 39.11 -8.91
C GLU A 425 -19.52 38.11 -9.03
N ARG A 426 -19.79 37.33 -7.97
CA ARG A 426 -20.98 36.47 -7.94
C ARG A 426 -22.17 37.28 -7.46
N ASP A 427 -23.11 37.51 -8.36
CA ASP A 427 -24.37 38.18 -8.07
C ASP A 427 -25.15 37.37 -7.00
N GLU A 428 -25.32 37.93 -5.79
CA GLU A 428 -25.94 37.25 -4.65
C GLU A 428 -27.46 37.05 -4.83
N THR A 429 -28.06 37.74 -5.80
CA THR A 429 -29.49 37.67 -6.14
C THR A 429 -29.85 36.57 -7.12
N GLU A 430 -28.89 35.94 -7.80
CA GLU A 430 -29.16 34.71 -8.54
C GLU A 430 -29.23 33.54 -7.57
N THR A 431 -30.45 33.17 -7.17
CA THR A 431 -30.75 31.82 -6.68
C THR A 431 -30.42 30.82 -7.79
N ASN A 432 -29.14 30.52 -7.94
CA ASN A 432 -28.59 29.57 -8.89
C ASN A 432 -29.07 28.18 -8.45
N LYS A 433 -30.30 27.82 -8.85
CA LYS A 433 -30.70 26.43 -9.05
C LYS A 433 -29.53 25.81 -9.80
N HIS A 434 -28.82 24.90 -9.15
CA HIS A 434 -27.64 24.25 -9.67
C HIS A 434 -28.02 23.37 -10.86
N THR A 435 -28.31 23.99 -11.99
CA THR A 435 -28.53 23.33 -13.28
C THR A 435 -27.13 23.04 -13.82
N HIS A 436 -26.38 22.20 -13.12
CA HIS A 436 -25.10 21.70 -13.61
C HIS A 436 -25.40 20.75 -14.77
N PRO A 437 -25.15 21.13 -16.04
CA PRO A 437 -25.51 20.28 -17.15
C PRO A 437 -24.35 19.30 -17.34
N GLY A 438 -24.43 18.12 -16.71
CA GLY A 438 -23.64 16.98 -17.13
C GLY A 438 -22.66 16.39 -16.12
N ARG A 439 -22.51 15.07 -16.24
CA ARG A 439 -21.54 14.25 -15.53
C ARG A 439 -20.12 14.56 -16.03
N ARG A 440 -19.15 14.65 -15.12
CA ARG A 440 -17.72 14.74 -15.51
C ARG A 440 -17.23 13.44 -16.13
N ASN A 441 -16.66 13.53 -17.32
CA ASN A 441 -15.93 12.44 -17.95
C ASN A 441 -14.44 12.63 -17.66
N TYR A 442 -13.77 11.60 -17.14
CA TYR A 442 -12.35 11.69 -16.81
C TYR A 442 -11.54 10.96 -17.89
N VAL A 443 -10.48 11.59 -18.38
CA VAL A 443 -9.52 10.98 -19.33
C VAL A 443 -8.14 11.01 -18.68
N LEU A 444 -7.26 10.06 -19.00
CA LEU A 444 -5.88 10.09 -18.51
C LEU A 444 -5.24 11.43 -18.90
N ALA A 445 -4.56 12.09 -17.95
CA ALA A 445 -3.88 13.35 -18.22
C ALA A 445 -2.58 13.09 -19.01
N ASN A 446 -2.72 12.77 -20.29
CA ASN A 446 -1.62 12.47 -21.21
C ASN A 446 -1.89 13.13 -22.57
N ARG A 447 -0.93 13.92 -23.07
CA ARG A 447 -1.09 14.69 -24.31
C ARG A 447 -1.23 13.78 -25.54
N GLU A 448 -0.42 12.74 -25.65
CA GLU A 448 -0.43 11.81 -26.78
C GLU A 448 -1.75 11.04 -26.86
N LEU A 449 -2.32 10.67 -25.71
CA LEU A 449 -3.65 10.06 -25.66
C LEU A 449 -4.73 11.02 -26.16
N LEU A 450 -4.70 12.29 -25.76
CA LEU A 450 -5.66 13.28 -26.26
C LEU A 450 -5.48 13.56 -27.75
N ARG A 451 -4.23 13.56 -28.25
CA ARG A 451 -3.96 13.70 -29.68
C ARG A 451 -4.52 12.51 -30.46
N ALA A 452 -4.32 11.29 -29.96
CA ALA A 452 -4.80 10.05 -30.58
C ALA A 452 -6.31 10.04 -30.80
N VAL A 453 -7.10 10.76 -29.99
CA VAL A 453 -8.55 10.89 -30.17
C VAL A 453 -8.94 11.56 -31.51
N ASN A 454 -8.07 12.43 -32.04
CA ASN A 454 -8.29 13.14 -33.31
C ASN A 454 -7.41 12.61 -34.45
N THR A 455 -6.38 11.81 -34.17
CA THR A 455 -5.53 11.17 -35.18
C THR A 455 -6.26 10.01 -35.86
N LYS A 456 -6.25 9.98 -37.21
CA LYS A 456 -6.79 8.86 -37.99
C LYS A 456 -6.00 7.57 -37.73
N ARG A 457 -6.67 6.42 -37.71
CA ARG A 457 -6.08 5.07 -37.51
C ARG A 457 -5.37 4.86 -36.16
N SER A 458 -5.63 5.70 -35.16
CA SER A 458 -5.08 5.53 -33.80
C SER A 458 -5.77 4.46 -32.96
N GLY A 459 -6.90 3.92 -33.42
CA GLY A 459 -7.80 3.07 -32.63
C GLY A 459 -8.70 3.83 -31.64
N LEU A 460 -8.41 5.12 -31.39
CA LEU A 460 -9.17 5.99 -30.49
C LEU A 460 -9.89 7.14 -31.22
N THR A 461 -9.78 7.20 -32.55
CA THR A 461 -10.41 8.24 -33.37
C THR A 461 -11.91 8.33 -33.08
N GLY A 462 -12.37 9.50 -32.60
CA GLY A 462 -13.80 9.71 -32.31
C GLY A 462 -14.33 9.01 -31.05
N ALA A 463 -13.48 8.38 -30.24
CA ALA A 463 -13.91 7.64 -29.04
C ALA A 463 -14.62 8.51 -27.99
N TRP A 464 -14.41 9.83 -28.02
CA TRP A 464 -15.12 10.81 -27.20
C TRP A 464 -16.64 10.78 -27.38
N ALA A 465 -17.15 10.36 -28.54
CA ALA A 465 -18.58 10.24 -28.80
C ALA A 465 -19.27 9.18 -27.93
N ARG A 466 -18.49 8.23 -27.37
CA ARG A 466 -18.99 7.15 -26.50
C ARG A 466 -19.01 7.53 -25.02
N PHE A 467 -18.68 8.78 -24.67
CA PHE A 467 -18.73 9.25 -23.29
C PHE A 467 -20.17 9.23 -22.76
N THR A 468 -20.36 8.72 -21.55
CA THR A 468 -21.68 8.51 -20.96
C THR A 468 -22.26 9.79 -20.39
N ASN A 469 -23.39 10.25 -20.91
CA ASN A 469 -24.07 11.48 -20.46
C ASN A 469 -25.59 11.25 -20.32
N PRO A 470 -26.04 10.66 -19.20
CA PRO A 470 -27.45 10.32 -19.00
C PRO A 470 -28.37 11.54 -18.89
N THR A 471 -27.80 12.74 -18.66
CA THR A 471 -28.53 14.00 -18.53
C THR A 471 -28.80 14.69 -19.86
N VAL A 472 -28.26 14.16 -20.97
CA VAL A 472 -28.36 14.76 -22.29
C VAL A 472 -29.34 13.94 -23.11
N GLY A 473 -30.39 14.59 -23.64
CA GLY A 473 -31.43 13.94 -24.43
C GLY A 473 -30.90 13.35 -25.75
N ALA A 474 -31.58 12.33 -26.26
CA ALA A 474 -31.30 11.74 -27.57
C ALA A 474 -31.49 12.81 -28.65
N GLY A 475 -30.39 13.26 -29.28
CA GLY A 475 -30.40 14.29 -30.33
C GLY A 475 -29.46 15.49 -30.09
N ALA A 476 -28.86 15.63 -28.91
CA ALA A 476 -27.94 16.74 -28.65
C ALA A 476 -26.67 16.66 -29.52
N LYS A 477 -26.27 17.80 -30.10
CA LYS A 477 -25.06 17.92 -30.92
C LYS A 477 -23.83 18.07 -30.03
N LEU A 478 -23.16 16.95 -29.75
CA LEU A 478 -21.93 16.93 -28.96
C LEU A 478 -20.70 17.22 -29.83
N ARG A 479 -19.79 18.05 -29.32
CA ARG A 479 -18.56 18.45 -30.01
C ARG A 479 -17.31 18.19 -29.17
N TRP A 480 -16.25 17.82 -29.86
CA TRP A 480 -14.90 17.71 -29.35
C TRP A 480 -13.97 18.50 -30.26
N ARG A 481 -13.04 19.25 -29.66
CA ARG A 481 -12.09 20.09 -30.39
C ARG A 481 -11.09 19.24 -31.17
N SER A 482 -10.75 19.65 -32.39
CA SER A 482 -9.69 19.03 -33.18
C SER A 482 -8.30 19.24 -32.55
N ASP A 483 -8.09 20.38 -31.89
CA ASP A 483 -6.86 20.79 -31.20
C ASP A 483 -6.90 20.51 -29.68
N MET A 484 -7.69 19.54 -29.20
CA MET A 484 -7.95 19.38 -27.76
C MET A 484 -6.68 19.14 -26.94
N ASP A 485 -5.69 18.43 -27.47
CA ASP A 485 -4.42 18.19 -26.79
C ASP A 485 -3.61 19.48 -26.60
N GLU A 486 -3.56 20.34 -27.62
CA GLU A 486 -2.91 21.64 -27.55
C GLU A 486 -3.67 22.63 -26.67
N PHE A 487 -5.00 22.61 -26.76
CA PHE A 487 -5.87 23.44 -25.95
C PHE A 487 -5.70 23.12 -24.45
N VAL A 488 -5.75 21.83 -24.08
CA VAL A 488 -5.50 21.39 -22.69
C VAL A 488 -4.08 21.76 -22.26
N CYS A 489 -3.08 21.55 -23.12
CA CYS A 489 -1.69 21.93 -22.85
C CYS A 489 -1.57 23.42 -22.51
N LYS A 490 -2.14 24.30 -23.35
CA LYS A 490 -2.13 25.74 -23.16
C LYS A 490 -2.79 26.15 -21.84
N MET A 491 -3.93 25.54 -21.52
CA MET A 491 -4.67 25.81 -20.29
C MET A 491 -3.91 25.33 -19.04
N MET A 492 -3.26 24.15 -19.10
CA MET A 492 -2.43 23.66 -18.00
C MET A 492 -1.19 24.54 -17.78
N ARG A 493 -0.55 25.04 -18.84
CA ARG A 493 0.56 26.00 -18.76
C ARG A 493 0.15 27.28 -18.04
N LYS A 494 -0.95 27.92 -18.49
CA LYS A 494 -1.52 29.09 -17.83
C LYS A 494 -1.88 28.83 -16.37
N LYS A 495 -2.37 27.62 -16.06
CA LYS A 495 -2.69 27.23 -14.69
C LYS A 495 -1.45 27.16 -13.80
N VAL A 496 -0.36 26.53 -14.29
CA VAL A 496 0.92 26.48 -13.57
C VAL A 496 1.51 27.88 -13.39
N GLU A 497 1.52 28.68 -14.46
CA GLU A 497 1.97 30.09 -14.41
C GLU A 497 1.18 30.87 -13.34
N GLY A 498 -0.15 30.79 -13.36
CA GLY A 498 -1.00 31.45 -12.37
C GLY A 498 -0.74 31.01 -10.91
N GLU A 499 -0.46 29.73 -10.67
CA GLU A 499 -0.11 29.23 -9.33
C GLU A 499 1.27 29.76 -8.88
N LEU A 500 2.25 29.85 -9.79
CA LEU A 500 3.57 30.43 -9.49
C LEU A 500 3.47 31.93 -9.22
N VAL A 501 2.73 32.67 -10.07
CA VAL A 501 2.47 34.10 -9.91
C VAL A 501 1.78 34.36 -8.57
N ALA A 502 0.77 33.57 -8.20
CA ALA A 502 0.07 33.71 -6.91
C ALA A 502 1.00 33.51 -5.71
N LEU A 503 1.94 32.56 -5.79
CA LEU A 503 2.96 32.35 -4.75
C LEU A 503 3.97 33.49 -4.68
N MET A 504 4.35 34.07 -5.81
CA MET A 504 5.34 35.15 -5.88
C MET A 504 4.78 36.48 -5.41
N LYS A 505 3.52 36.81 -5.72
CA LYS A 505 2.86 38.05 -5.28
C LYS A 505 2.89 38.24 -3.76
N TRP A 506 2.82 37.14 -3.01
CA TRP A 506 2.82 37.15 -1.54
C TRP A 506 3.99 36.36 -0.96
N ASN A 507 5.16 36.42 -1.61
CA ASN A 507 6.30 35.59 -1.26
C ASN A 507 6.86 35.92 0.14
N LYS A 508 6.53 35.09 1.13
CA LYS A 508 7.11 35.11 2.49
C LYS A 508 8.23 34.07 2.62
N GLY A 509 9.07 33.98 1.60
CA GLY A 509 10.11 32.96 1.46
C GLY A 509 9.56 31.57 1.12
N GLN A 510 8.50 31.49 0.32
CA GLN A 510 8.03 30.24 -0.29
C GLN A 510 8.86 29.87 -1.53
N ILE A 511 9.37 30.87 -2.23
CA ILE A 511 10.20 30.74 -3.44
C ILE A 511 11.46 31.55 -3.22
N ALA A 512 12.62 30.99 -3.58
CA ALA A 512 13.91 31.68 -3.49
C ALA A 512 14.76 31.41 -4.74
N HIS A 513 15.32 32.47 -5.32
CA HIS A 513 16.30 32.35 -6.39
C HIS A 513 17.64 31.80 -5.86
N ALA A 514 18.42 31.20 -6.76
CA ALA A 514 19.78 30.77 -6.52
C ALA A 514 20.63 31.03 -7.78
N LYS A 515 21.65 31.88 -7.63
CA LYS A 515 22.55 32.24 -8.73
C LYS A 515 23.44 31.09 -9.19
N THR A 516 23.93 30.30 -8.24
CA THR A 516 24.85 29.19 -8.48
C THR A 516 24.32 27.90 -7.87
N TRP A 517 24.85 26.77 -8.33
CA TRP A 517 24.56 25.47 -7.74
C TRP A 517 24.91 25.42 -6.25
N ASP A 518 26.03 26.01 -5.84
CA ASP A 518 26.41 26.12 -4.43
C ASP A 518 25.38 26.89 -3.59
N ALA A 519 24.75 27.91 -4.17
CA ALA A 519 23.68 28.65 -3.52
C ALA A 519 22.42 27.79 -3.35
N VAL A 520 22.13 26.85 -4.27
CA VAL A 520 21.04 25.87 -4.16
C VAL A 520 21.31 24.93 -2.98
N VAL A 521 22.51 24.35 -2.89
CA VAL A 521 22.88 23.38 -1.84
C VAL A 521 22.75 23.98 -0.43
N LYS A 522 23.01 25.28 -0.27
CA LYS A 522 22.88 25.98 1.03
C LYS A 522 21.43 26.23 1.45
N LYS A 523 20.42 26.06 0.57
CA LYS A 523 19.02 26.33 0.89
C LYS A 523 18.40 25.17 1.69
N LYS A 524 17.80 25.49 2.85
CA LYS A 524 17.03 24.51 3.66
C LYS A 524 15.59 24.32 3.16
N GLN A 525 14.97 23.20 3.52
CA GLN A 525 13.55 22.88 3.23
C GLN A 525 13.18 22.97 1.74
N MET A 526 13.95 22.31 0.87
CA MET A 526 13.65 22.28 -0.57
C MET A 526 12.54 21.27 -0.87
N GLY A 527 11.53 21.70 -1.61
CA GLY A 527 10.39 20.85 -2.03
C GLY A 527 10.39 20.54 -3.52
N ALA A 528 10.90 21.45 -4.36
CA ALA A 528 11.20 21.24 -5.77
C ALA A 528 12.23 22.27 -6.26
N LEU A 529 12.98 21.94 -7.31
CA LEU A 529 13.88 22.86 -7.99
C LEU A 529 13.34 23.16 -9.39
N LEU A 530 13.42 24.43 -9.81
CA LEU A 530 13.01 24.90 -11.12
C LEU A 530 14.25 25.36 -11.88
N TRP A 531 14.36 24.96 -13.14
CA TRP A 531 15.40 25.40 -14.07
C TRP A 531 14.78 26.29 -15.14
N LEU A 532 15.32 27.51 -15.32
CA LEU A 532 14.76 28.55 -16.19
C LEU A 532 15.53 28.73 -17.50
N GLY A 533 16.49 27.86 -17.80
CA GLY A 533 17.40 28.05 -18.93
C GLY A 533 18.75 28.63 -18.51
N PRO A 534 19.79 28.48 -19.35
CA PRO A 534 21.10 29.05 -19.08
C PRO A 534 20.98 30.57 -18.92
N TYR A 535 21.59 31.10 -17.85
CA TYR A 535 21.65 32.53 -17.60
C TYR A 535 23.03 33.04 -18.03
N THR A 536 23.07 33.92 -19.03
CA THR A 536 24.29 34.64 -19.42
C THR A 536 24.38 35.94 -18.62
N GLU A 537 25.43 36.11 -17.80
CA GLU A 537 25.71 37.38 -17.15
C GLU A 537 25.95 38.46 -18.22
N GLY A 538 25.04 39.44 -18.32
CA GLY A 538 25.20 40.61 -19.20
C GLY A 538 23.95 41.13 -19.92
N THR A 539 22.82 40.41 -19.89
CA THR A 539 21.60 40.85 -20.60
C THR A 539 20.58 41.50 -19.66
N ASP A 540 20.84 42.74 -19.25
CA ASP A 540 19.82 43.65 -18.69
C ASP A 540 18.99 44.36 -19.80
N THR A 541 19.15 43.96 -21.06
CA THR A 541 18.32 44.40 -22.19
C THR A 541 18.02 43.22 -23.11
N PRO A 542 16.75 42.98 -23.51
CA PRO A 542 16.42 41.91 -24.43
C PRO A 542 16.64 42.40 -25.87
N GLU A 543 17.72 41.95 -26.53
CA GLU A 543 17.77 41.95 -27.99
C GLU A 543 17.36 40.57 -28.54
N PRO A 544 16.60 40.53 -29.64
CA PRO A 544 16.07 39.28 -30.20
C PRO A 544 17.18 38.46 -30.86
N TRP A 545 17.19 37.16 -30.57
CA TRP A 545 18.16 36.20 -31.10
C TRP A 545 17.99 36.00 -32.62
N VAL A 546 19.08 36.11 -33.36
CA VAL A 546 19.21 35.71 -34.78
C VAL A 546 19.93 34.36 -34.82
N GLU A 547 19.42 33.43 -35.61
CA GLU A 547 20.01 32.10 -35.84
C GLU A 547 21.38 32.21 -36.53
N GLY A 548 22.40 31.50 -36.03
CA GLY A 548 23.70 31.44 -36.69
C GLY A 548 24.75 30.57 -35.99
N GLU A 549 24.89 29.36 -36.50
CA GLU A 549 26.12 28.57 -36.69
C GLU A 549 26.99 28.07 -35.52
N ALA A 550 27.51 26.86 -35.77
CA ALA A 550 28.32 26.04 -34.89
C ALA A 550 29.82 26.37 -35.03
N THR A 551 30.53 26.36 -33.91
CA THR A 551 31.99 26.15 -33.89
C THR A 551 32.41 25.35 -32.67
N GLU A 552 33.14 24.27 -32.93
CA GLU A 552 33.91 23.48 -31.97
C GLU A 552 35.15 24.26 -31.48
N ASN A 553 35.51 24.16 -30.18
CA ASN A 553 36.69 23.41 -29.69
C ASN A 553 37.26 23.88 -28.33
N LEU A 554 37.76 22.87 -27.61
CA LEU A 554 38.86 22.82 -26.61
C LEU A 554 38.62 23.14 -25.11
N PRO A 555 39.39 22.48 -24.21
CA PRO A 555 38.93 22.03 -22.90
C PRO A 555 39.46 22.90 -21.75
N GLN A 556 38.65 23.08 -20.72
CA GLN A 556 39.08 23.70 -19.45
C GLN A 556 38.79 22.79 -18.25
N ALA A 557 39.76 22.78 -17.34
CA ALA A 557 39.84 22.01 -16.11
C ALA A 557 38.68 22.33 -15.12
N PRO A 558 38.42 21.44 -14.13
CA PRO A 558 37.11 21.29 -13.51
C PRO A 558 36.84 22.39 -12.48
N SER A 559 36.04 23.38 -12.86
CA SER A 559 35.51 24.40 -11.96
C SER A 559 34.02 24.18 -11.77
N ALA A 560 33.63 23.63 -10.61
CA ALA A 560 32.30 23.70 -9.98
C ALA A 560 31.07 23.87 -10.92
N SER A 561 30.95 23.04 -11.96
CA SER A 561 29.94 23.20 -13.00
C SER A 561 28.56 22.68 -12.55
N SER A 562 27.52 23.37 -12.99
CA SER A 562 26.12 22.93 -12.88
C SER A 562 25.99 21.45 -13.31
N PRO A 563 25.23 20.60 -12.60
CA PRO A 563 25.06 19.20 -13.00
C PRO A 563 24.30 19.02 -14.32
N ILE A 564 23.83 20.12 -14.92
CA ILE A 564 23.13 20.16 -16.20
C ILE A 564 24.16 20.54 -17.28
N THR A 565 24.66 19.54 -18.00
CA THR A 565 25.64 19.72 -19.08
C THR A 565 25.03 19.87 -20.46
N ASP A 566 23.72 19.65 -20.60
CA ASP A 566 22.98 19.77 -21.86
C ASP A 566 22.38 21.17 -22.04
N LYS A 567 22.60 21.78 -23.22
CA LYS A 567 21.98 23.06 -23.63
C LYS A 567 20.45 23.01 -23.63
N LYS A 568 19.85 21.82 -23.80
CA LYS A 568 18.38 21.61 -23.75
C LYS A 568 17.83 21.54 -22.32
N GLY A 569 18.70 21.54 -21.31
CA GLY A 569 18.32 21.49 -19.90
C GLY A 569 18.07 20.08 -19.38
N PRO A 570 17.52 19.95 -18.16
CA PRO A 570 17.30 18.65 -17.54
C PRO A 570 16.14 17.91 -18.21
N GLY A 571 16.27 16.58 -18.28
CA GLY A 571 15.27 15.69 -18.87
C GLY A 571 13.90 15.73 -18.15
N PRO A 572 12.85 15.19 -18.78
CA PRO A 572 11.47 15.37 -18.34
C PRO A 572 11.11 14.65 -17.04
N LEU A 573 11.99 13.80 -16.49
CA LEU A 573 11.84 13.12 -15.20
C LEU A 573 13.07 13.32 -14.30
N ALA A 574 13.82 14.41 -14.53
CA ALA A 574 15.06 14.68 -13.80
C ALA A 574 14.84 14.82 -12.28
N THR A 575 15.75 14.21 -11.53
CA THR A 575 15.83 14.35 -10.07
C THR A 575 17.26 14.63 -9.66
N ILE A 576 17.44 15.40 -8.60
CA ILE A 576 18.76 15.70 -8.03
C ILE A 576 18.87 15.16 -6.61
N SER A 577 20.05 14.66 -6.25
CA SER A 577 20.40 14.36 -4.85
C SER A 577 21.09 15.59 -4.25
N TYR A 578 20.74 16.00 -3.02
CA TYR A 578 21.31 17.20 -2.40
C TYR A 578 21.79 16.96 -0.95
N PRO A 579 22.95 17.53 -0.54
CA PRO A 579 23.46 17.42 0.83
C PRO A 579 22.53 18.05 1.89
N PRO A 580 22.50 17.56 3.15
CA PRO A 580 23.27 16.44 3.72
C PRO A 580 22.59 15.07 3.50
N TYR A 581 21.52 15.00 2.71
CA TYR A 581 20.71 13.79 2.53
C TYR A 581 20.92 13.24 1.11
N TRP A 582 22.09 12.69 0.82
CA TRP A 582 22.41 12.10 -0.49
C TRP A 582 21.50 10.93 -0.89
N GLU A 583 20.73 10.37 0.05
CA GLU A 583 19.66 9.39 -0.20
C GLU A 583 18.35 9.99 -0.75
N LYS A 584 18.12 11.30 -0.62
CA LYS A 584 16.85 11.94 -0.99
C LYS A 584 16.91 12.57 -2.37
N LYS A 585 16.04 12.10 -3.27
CA LYS A 585 15.83 12.67 -4.61
C LYS A 585 14.84 13.84 -4.56
N LEU A 586 15.23 15.00 -5.07
CA LEU A 586 14.39 16.19 -5.24
C LEU A 586 13.97 16.33 -6.71
N PRO A 587 12.69 16.63 -7.03
CA PRO A 587 12.25 16.85 -8.40
C PRO A 587 12.86 18.13 -8.97
N LEU A 588 13.41 18.03 -10.19
CA LEU A 588 13.94 19.13 -10.98
C LEU A 588 13.05 19.36 -12.20
N HIS A 589 12.35 20.50 -12.21
CA HIS A 589 11.42 20.87 -13.27
C HIS A 589 12.09 21.81 -14.28
N ASN A 590 12.14 21.40 -15.56
CA ASN A 590 12.56 22.23 -16.67
C ASN A 590 11.42 23.20 -17.06
N LEU A 591 11.44 24.45 -16.58
CA LEU A 591 10.36 25.40 -16.85
C LEU A 591 10.28 25.82 -18.31
N VAL A 592 11.40 25.86 -19.03
CA VAL A 592 11.43 26.16 -20.47
C VAL A 592 10.62 25.11 -21.24
N MET A 593 10.79 23.83 -20.91
CA MET A 593 9.98 22.74 -21.47
C MET A 593 8.51 22.84 -21.04
N LEU A 594 8.26 23.08 -19.75
CA LEU A 594 6.91 23.05 -19.18
C LEU A 594 6.05 24.22 -19.68
N LEU A 595 6.54 25.46 -19.60
CA LEU A 595 5.80 26.68 -19.93
C LEU A 595 6.06 27.19 -21.35
N GLY A 596 7.18 26.81 -21.96
CA GLY A 596 7.70 27.46 -23.16
C GLY A 596 8.54 28.68 -22.81
N GLN A 597 9.33 29.16 -23.78
CA GLN A 597 10.22 30.31 -23.61
C GLN A 597 9.44 31.57 -23.23
N GLU A 598 8.36 31.86 -23.96
CA GLU A 598 7.44 32.98 -23.69
C GLU A 598 6.91 32.98 -22.24
N GLY A 599 6.59 31.81 -21.69
CA GLY A 599 6.10 31.68 -20.32
C GLY A 599 7.19 31.96 -19.29
N VAL A 600 8.42 31.52 -19.54
CA VAL A 600 9.56 31.85 -18.68
C VAL A 600 9.89 33.34 -18.74
N ASP A 601 9.86 33.94 -19.93
CA ASP A 601 10.14 35.36 -20.13
C ASP A 601 9.04 36.24 -19.50
N SER A 602 7.77 35.83 -19.59
CA SER A 602 6.65 36.43 -18.86
C SER A 602 6.91 36.44 -17.34
N LEU A 603 7.36 35.31 -16.78
CA LEU A 603 7.66 35.22 -15.35
C LEU A 603 8.88 36.06 -14.95
N ARG A 604 9.90 36.13 -15.80
CA ARG A 604 11.07 37.00 -15.60
C ARG A 604 10.70 38.48 -15.63
N ALA A 605 9.88 38.90 -16.59
CA ALA A 605 9.42 40.27 -16.71
C ALA A 605 8.55 40.69 -15.50
N GLN A 606 7.66 39.81 -15.02
CA GLN A 606 6.80 40.10 -13.87
C GLN A 606 7.54 40.06 -12.53
N PHE A 607 8.55 39.19 -12.37
CA PHE A 607 9.26 38.97 -11.11
C PHE A 607 10.78 38.91 -11.30
N PRO A 608 11.42 40.02 -11.77
CA PRO A 608 12.84 40.02 -12.12
C PRO A 608 13.73 39.62 -10.94
N ASN A 609 13.40 40.03 -9.72
CA ASN A 609 14.20 39.73 -8.53
C ASN A 609 14.17 38.25 -8.10
N ILE A 610 13.18 37.47 -8.57
CA ILE A 610 12.97 36.08 -8.15
C ILE A 610 13.32 35.10 -9.29
N MET A 611 13.02 35.47 -10.53
CA MET A 611 13.14 34.60 -11.70
C MET A 611 14.35 34.93 -12.58
N CYS A 612 15.21 35.87 -12.18
CA CYS A 612 16.39 36.26 -12.95
C CYS A 612 17.43 35.15 -13.13
N HIS A 613 17.62 34.29 -12.14
CA HIS A 613 18.70 33.31 -12.15
C HIS A 613 18.31 31.97 -12.79
N GLU A 614 19.32 31.17 -13.15
CA GLU A 614 19.14 29.83 -13.75
C GLU A 614 18.26 28.91 -12.87
N PHE A 615 18.42 28.99 -11.54
CA PHE A 615 17.73 28.12 -10.60
C PHE A 615 16.81 28.88 -9.65
N VAL A 616 15.62 28.32 -9.46
CA VAL A 616 14.64 28.78 -8.47
C VAL A 616 14.18 27.63 -7.60
N VAL A 617 14.30 27.79 -6.28
CA VAL A 617 13.94 26.80 -5.28
C VAL A 617 12.52 27.05 -4.78
N VAL A 618 11.65 26.05 -4.91
CA VAL A 618 10.33 26.01 -4.27
C VAL A 618 10.46 25.31 -2.93
N LYS A 619 10.13 25.99 -1.83
CA LYS A 619 10.25 25.44 -0.48
C LYS A 619 9.19 24.39 -0.17
N ASP A 620 9.50 23.45 0.71
CA ASP A 620 8.55 22.47 1.25
C ASP A 620 7.65 23.09 2.35
N LYS A 621 6.73 23.94 1.91
CA LYS A 621 5.71 24.58 2.76
C LYS A 621 4.30 24.16 2.32
N GLN A 622 3.30 24.43 3.16
CA GLN A 622 1.91 24.03 2.87
C GLN A 622 1.35 24.82 1.69
N GLU A 623 1.74 26.08 1.55
CA GLU A 623 1.29 27.02 0.54
C GLU A 623 1.81 26.61 -0.85
N THR A 624 3.00 26.01 -0.94
CA THR A 624 3.61 25.59 -2.21
C THR A 624 3.09 24.27 -2.75
N VAL A 625 2.25 23.56 -1.99
CA VAL A 625 1.73 22.23 -2.36
C VAL A 625 0.99 22.27 -3.69
N SER A 626 0.11 23.27 -3.88
CA SER A 626 -0.71 23.40 -5.10
C SER A 626 0.18 23.58 -6.34
N ALA A 627 1.13 24.51 -6.29
CA ALA A 627 2.07 24.75 -7.39
C ALA A 627 2.91 23.50 -7.70
N ARG A 628 3.43 22.80 -6.67
CA ARG A 628 4.18 21.54 -6.85
C ARG A 628 3.32 20.45 -7.51
N GLN A 629 2.04 20.33 -7.13
CA GLN A 629 1.12 19.38 -7.76
C GLN A 629 0.87 19.70 -9.24
N TRP A 630 0.67 20.97 -9.58
CA TRP A 630 0.42 21.38 -10.97
C TRP A 630 1.66 21.29 -11.85
N LEU A 631 2.84 21.63 -11.34
CA LEU A 631 4.13 21.41 -12.02
C LEU A 631 4.31 19.94 -12.37
N TRP A 632 4.11 19.06 -11.41
CA TRP A 632 4.19 17.62 -11.62
C TRP A 632 3.11 17.09 -12.58
N LYS A 633 1.86 17.58 -12.48
CA LYS A 633 0.77 17.18 -13.39
C LYS A 633 1.07 17.59 -14.84
N LEU A 634 1.55 18.82 -15.06
CA LEU A 634 1.93 19.31 -16.39
C LEU A 634 3.13 18.54 -16.95
N GLN A 635 4.12 18.24 -16.11
CA GLN A 635 5.26 17.40 -16.50
C GLN A 635 4.78 16.02 -16.98
N GLY A 636 3.96 15.33 -16.18
CA GLY A 636 3.40 14.04 -16.57
C GLY A 636 2.51 14.10 -17.81
N PHE A 637 1.82 15.22 -18.04
CA PHE A 637 1.02 15.43 -19.25
C PHE A 637 1.86 15.54 -20.53
N LEU A 638 3.05 16.13 -20.44
CA LEU A 638 3.96 16.39 -21.56
C LEU A 638 4.94 15.24 -21.84
N VAL A 639 5.23 14.38 -20.86
CA VAL A 639 6.14 13.23 -21.02
C VAL A 639 5.58 12.29 -22.09
N LYS A 640 6.39 12.02 -23.11
CA LYS A 640 6.14 10.93 -24.07
C LYS A 640 6.60 9.62 -23.41
N PRO A 641 5.80 8.54 -23.44
CA PRO A 641 6.32 7.24 -23.07
C PRO A 641 7.44 6.87 -24.05
N GLU A 642 8.62 6.56 -23.53
CA GLU A 642 9.66 5.91 -24.32
C GLU A 642 9.11 4.55 -24.74
N VAL A 643 9.08 4.31 -26.05
CA VAL A 643 8.71 3.02 -26.61
C VAL A 643 9.95 2.14 -26.45
N GLU A 644 10.01 1.38 -25.36
CA GLU A 644 10.91 0.23 -25.22
C GLU A 644 10.36 -0.98 -25.99
#